data_AF-A0A972Y457-F1
#
_entry.id   AF-A0A972Y457-F1
#
_cell.length_a   1.000
_cell.length_b   1.000
_cell.length_c   1.000
_cell.angle_alpha   90.00
_cell.angle_beta   90.00
_cell.angle_gamma   90.00
#
_symmetry.space_group_name_H-M   'P 1'
#
loop_
_entity.id
_entity.type
_entity.pdbx_description
1 polymer ?
#
loop_
_entity_poly.entity_id
_entity_poly.type
_entity_poly.pdbx_seq_one_letter_code
_entity_poly.pdbx_strand_id
1 'polypeptide(L)'
;PVALNYSYNGLILEGKPSLSGLGWNLTAYGSVTREIRGLADGHQNGYYGVNNIQDTIQSVANDGADGYFDTTDIYTLRKFKNKEWDSEADKYTVNVGELNFSFKIIKDANDQMQPYYLSKHNHKIEITKSTTEHFKIGSMIVTSDTGVKYYFDETNAEYVHLEDPVMNELQGDQTTSWMLTKIEYLNGQEIVFDYVEDDYISFDFVATAVSLYGNVEGDNFDGEVQYQTFDSDRYNQTYMKRQILDKITFPSGTIDFNLTTLGNVREVFDNVVVKDNNGATINSYNFTYQGARDCLTQIDLNGEFFYGFEYIGMTNLPNFVDEVSEIGNKPYAQDFWRFYNGRAGNNSAFSLGSTNYIADRSAHPYYTSIGALNKIKYKTGGYTTVAYEQNEVKEPYTGSVGGIPQLDQEFKVSLNPSIDNNEREIEQSITFTNPVFAMIDHVIDGRLWDNNFEMSMSKTDGDCELAQFNCYSNLSLINLYKDYDELAQELREKIVTSVLGDDCDYYPYPIFCPGYFSDKIGPDDTTEPYYFESGASGYIYIAPGTYTIKITTNNLFRSESIYGHIRIRYHDATGGTGQDPLFVNKPIGGIRVRELVDVNEYGYQTSVRSYNYNDSEGFSTGHQNQIPVYSDVHSWQYQNFNVYCENCLYPSDPSQCGPDPELSNWTRSVEEHKQAAFTTLNATHGVPVYYTGITMTHSLGNTKNAIAKQEYLLPMEGGGYYSYPRYPQHGDMTKSMPTIGEQFNGLDIAMANPVSTTTQSYDVVRHTLGALDNQDINSDHPVSFKIYKKLNLNINFALACYDQVDPVSGTSEDIALRNLHDIKIYKEVIASRRVNQEDNTTDGISTSTSYTYDLKNLLQTTSTIDSKGQTITSEIDYPYEYITDPIYADMVTKNQIAIPVMQRSKLDGTLMSTQQTEFVLNVNGYKPEKILTAKGSNTLENKINFSYDGNGNIIEYDKNDGSSYPVA
;
A
#
# COMPACT_ATOMS: atom_id res chain seq x y z
N PRO A 1 -3.05 22.11 -11.03
CA PRO A 1 -1.57 22.18 -10.90
C PRO A 1 -0.97 20.97 -11.63
N VAL A 2 0.17 21.15 -12.32
CA VAL A 2 0.89 20.05 -12.98
C VAL A 2 2.11 19.71 -12.14
N ALA A 3 2.25 18.45 -11.72
CA ALA A 3 3.34 17.99 -10.88
C ALA A 3 3.88 16.64 -11.37
N LEU A 4 5.19 16.45 -11.27
CA LEU A 4 5.85 15.17 -11.50
C LEU A 4 6.26 14.59 -10.14
N ASN A 5 5.67 13.47 -9.77
CA ASN A 5 5.84 12.83 -8.47
C ASN A 5 6.63 11.53 -8.62
N TYR A 6 7.53 11.25 -7.68
CA TYR A 6 8.25 9.97 -7.61
C TYR A 6 7.73 9.15 -6.43
N SER A 7 7.36 7.89 -6.69
CA SER A 7 6.96 6.92 -5.68
C SER A 7 7.47 5.53 -6.08
N TYR A 8 8.22 4.88 -5.19
CA TYR A 8 8.81 3.58 -5.44
C TYR A 8 8.87 2.76 -4.16
N ASN A 9 8.02 1.74 -4.09
CA ASN A 9 7.89 0.87 -2.92
C ASN A 9 8.74 -0.41 -3.05
N GLY A 10 9.49 -0.55 -4.13
CA GLY A 10 10.25 -1.75 -4.48
C GLY A 10 9.93 -2.24 -5.89
N LEU A 11 10.83 -3.00 -6.48
CA LEU A 11 10.66 -3.53 -7.83
C LEU A 11 9.60 -4.63 -7.86
N ILE A 12 8.54 -4.45 -8.65
CA ILE A 12 7.62 -5.53 -9.00
C ILE A 12 7.96 -5.96 -10.44
N LEU A 13 8.22 -7.25 -10.67
CA LEU A 13 8.69 -7.73 -11.96
C LEU A 13 7.64 -7.51 -13.07
N GLU A 14 6.38 -7.75 -12.74
CA GLU A 14 5.20 -7.49 -13.56
C GLU A 14 4.83 -5.98 -13.61
N GLY A 15 5.48 -5.14 -12.81
CA GLY A 15 5.21 -3.71 -12.72
C GLY A 15 5.68 -2.96 -13.96
N LYS A 16 4.76 -2.25 -14.62
CA LYS A 16 5.05 -1.46 -15.80
C LYS A 16 5.43 -0.01 -15.44
N PRO A 17 6.47 0.56 -16.09
CA PRO A 17 6.76 1.98 -15.94
C PRO A 17 5.62 2.83 -16.51
N SER A 18 5.47 4.06 -16.00
CA SER A 18 4.51 5.02 -16.55
C SER A 18 5.07 5.68 -17.82
N LEU A 19 4.26 6.52 -18.47
CA LEU A 19 4.72 7.39 -19.56
C LEU A 19 5.86 8.35 -19.15
N SER A 20 6.07 8.56 -17.83
CA SER A 20 7.15 9.38 -17.27
C SER A 20 8.33 8.55 -16.76
N GLY A 21 8.32 7.23 -16.98
CA GLY A 21 9.37 6.30 -16.55
C GLY A 21 9.11 5.57 -15.23
N LEU A 22 10.02 4.66 -14.86
CA LEU A 22 9.89 3.83 -13.66
C LEU A 22 9.79 4.67 -12.37
N GLY A 23 8.73 4.45 -11.60
CA GLY A 23 8.47 5.11 -10.32
C GLY A 23 7.99 6.56 -10.42
N TRP A 24 7.91 7.13 -11.64
CA TRP A 24 7.42 8.49 -11.84
C TRP A 24 5.94 8.50 -12.22
N ASN A 25 5.21 9.51 -11.77
CA ASN A 25 3.82 9.77 -12.15
C ASN A 25 3.62 11.26 -12.42
N LEU A 26 3.09 11.60 -13.59
CA LEU A 26 2.67 12.95 -13.92
C LEU A 26 1.23 13.18 -13.45
N THR A 27 1.05 14.06 -12.49
CA THR A 27 -0.25 14.49 -12.00
C THR A 27 -0.62 15.81 -12.67
N ALA A 28 -1.41 15.72 -13.75
CA ALA A 28 -1.84 16.87 -14.55
C ALA A 28 -3.37 16.92 -14.80
N TYR A 29 -4.09 15.85 -14.49
CA TYR A 29 -5.52 15.67 -14.79
C TYR A 29 -6.26 15.04 -13.59
N GLY A 30 -7.57 14.83 -13.74
CA GLY A 30 -8.39 14.08 -12.79
C GLY A 30 -9.13 12.95 -13.49
N SER A 31 -9.69 12.03 -12.71
CA SER A 31 -10.49 10.92 -13.23
C SER A 31 -11.53 10.45 -12.24
N VAL A 32 -12.61 9.86 -12.74
CA VAL A 32 -13.49 8.96 -11.98
C VAL A 32 -13.12 7.53 -12.37
N THR A 33 -12.54 6.76 -11.47
CA THR A 33 -12.16 5.36 -11.72
C THR A 33 -13.23 4.40 -11.23
N ARG A 34 -13.43 3.29 -11.94
CA ARG A 34 -14.35 2.21 -11.60
C ARG A 34 -13.57 0.97 -11.19
N GLU A 35 -13.95 0.42 -10.05
CA GLU A 35 -13.55 -0.90 -9.60
C GLU A 35 -14.70 -1.87 -9.89
N ILE A 36 -14.52 -2.74 -10.87
CA ILE A 36 -15.53 -3.74 -11.25
C ILE A 36 -15.52 -4.87 -10.22
N ARG A 37 -16.68 -5.18 -9.62
CA ARG A 37 -16.80 -6.13 -8.51
C ARG A 37 -17.51 -7.42 -8.88
N GLY A 38 -16.93 -8.15 -9.81
CA GLY A 38 -17.52 -9.36 -10.38
C GLY A 38 -17.75 -9.15 -11.86
N LEU A 39 -18.97 -8.78 -12.23
CA LEU A 39 -19.29 -8.35 -13.59
C LEU A 39 -19.59 -6.85 -13.55
N ALA A 40 -19.43 -6.16 -14.68
CA ALA A 40 -19.87 -4.78 -14.78
C ALA A 40 -21.37 -4.67 -14.47
N ASP A 41 -21.78 -3.66 -13.70
CA ASP A 41 -23.17 -3.44 -13.30
C ASP A 41 -24.19 -3.59 -14.45
N GLY A 42 -23.86 -3.08 -15.64
CA GLY A 42 -24.72 -3.11 -16.83
C GLY A 42 -24.64 -4.37 -17.68
N HIS A 43 -23.76 -5.32 -17.35
CA HIS A 43 -23.70 -6.62 -18.00
C HIS A 43 -25.06 -7.32 -17.92
N GLN A 44 -25.40 -8.21 -18.87
CA GLN A 44 -26.72 -8.88 -18.88
C GLN A 44 -27.06 -9.55 -17.52
N ASN A 45 -26.05 -10.15 -16.89
CA ASN A 45 -26.11 -10.75 -15.55
C ASN A 45 -25.40 -9.90 -14.46
N GLY A 46 -25.07 -8.65 -14.77
CA GLY A 46 -24.53 -7.68 -13.83
C GLY A 46 -25.60 -7.25 -12.82
N TYR A 47 -25.18 -6.55 -11.77
CA TYR A 47 -26.07 -6.12 -10.68
C TYR A 47 -27.32 -5.40 -11.18
N TYR A 48 -27.17 -4.47 -12.14
CA TYR A 48 -28.24 -3.67 -12.73
C TYR A 48 -28.60 -4.08 -14.17
N GLY A 49 -28.14 -5.25 -14.59
CA GLY A 49 -28.35 -5.83 -15.92
C GLY A 49 -29.80 -6.10 -16.28
N VAL A 50 -30.04 -6.47 -17.53
CA VAL A 50 -31.40 -6.78 -18.03
C VAL A 50 -32.05 -7.99 -17.35
N ASN A 51 -31.24 -8.93 -16.83
CA ASN A 51 -31.75 -10.06 -16.04
C ASN A 51 -32.04 -9.69 -14.56
N ASN A 52 -31.81 -8.43 -14.18
CA ASN A 52 -32.07 -7.82 -12.88
C ASN A 52 -31.66 -8.69 -11.67
N ILE A 53 -30.38 -9.04 -11.62
CA ILE A 53 -29.85 -9.88 -10.54
C ILE A 53 -30.06 -9.23 -9.16
N GLN A 54 -30.02 -7.88 -9.09
CA GLN A 54 -30.33 -7.12 -7.89
C GLN A 54 -31.71 -7.43 -7.28
N ASP A 55 -32.76 -7.59 -8.08
CA ASP A 55 -34.10 -7.93 -7.57
C ASP A 55 -34.11 -9.30 -6.88
N THR A 56 -33.36 -10.27 -7.43
CA THR A 56 -33.23 -11.62 -6.84
C THR A 56 -32.51 -11.57 -5.50
N ILE A 57 -31.49 -10.72 -5.37
CA ILE A 57 -30.78 -10.50 -4.10
C ILE A 57 -31.69 -9.76 -3.12
N GLN A 58 -32.43 -8.75 -3.60
CA GLN A 58 -33.33 -7.93 -2.79
C GLN A 58 -34.49 -8.72 -2.20
N SER A 59 -35.09 -9.66 -2.98
CA SER A 59 -36.16 -10.51 -2.48
C SER A 59 -35.69 -11.37 -1.31
N VAL A 60 -34.48 -11.94 -1.39
CA VAL A 60 -33.92 -12.77 -0.31
C VAL A 60 -33.54 -11.93 0.91
N ALA A 61 -32.99 -10.74 0.69
CA ALA A 61 -32.58 -9.84 1.76
C ALA A 61 -33.78 -9.25 2.55
N ASN A 62 -34.96 -9.13 1.92
CA ASN A 62 -36.17 -8.60 2.55
C ASN A 62 -36.85 -9.58 3.53
N ASP A 63 -36.48 -10.86 3.50
CA ASP A 63 -37.04 -11.90 4.38
C ASP A 63 -36.43 -11.90 5.81
N GLY A 64 -35.53 -10.96 6.12
CA GLY A 64 -35.11 -10.62 7.48
C GLY A 64 -34.19 -11.64 8.17
N ALA A 65 -34.36 -11.85 9.48
CA ALA A 65 -33.54 -12.76 10.30
C ALA A 65 -33.67 -14.25 9.93
N ASP A 66 -34.74 -14.59 9.21
CA ASP A 66 -35.02 -15.90 8.61
C ASP A 66 -34.78 -15.90 7.10
N GLY A 67 -34.17 -14.83 6.56
CA GLY A 67 -33.83 -14.67 5.16
C GLY A 67 -33.02 -15.87 4.70
N TYR A 68 -33.70 -16.74 3.98
CA TYR A 68 -33.14 -17.96 3.46
C TYR A 68 -33.19 -17.82 1.95
N PHE A 69 -32.11 -18.12 1.25
CA PHE A 69 -32.31 -18.61 -0.10
C PHE A 69 -33.08 -19.93 0.07
N ASP A 70 -34.41 -19.89 0.00
CA ASP A 70 -35.24 -21.09 -0.09
C ASP A 70 -34.96 -21.71 -1.46
N THR A 71 -33.78 -22.33 -1.59
CA THR A 71 -33.36 -22.95 -2.83
C THR A 71 -34.06 -24.29 -2.90
N THR A 72 -35.27 -24.27 -3.42
CA THR A 72 -35.67 -25.31 -4.34
C THR A 72 -34.70 -25.41 -5.54
N ASP A 73 -33.84 -24.40 -5.78
CA ASP A 73 -32.90 -24.32 -6.90
C ASP A 73 -31.44 -23.97 -6.52
N ILE A 74 -30.63 -25.00 -6.24
CA ILE A 74 -29.17 -24.89 -6.02
C ILE A 74 -28.41 -24.32 -7.23
N TYR A 75 -29.01 -24.37 -8.43
CA TYR A 75 -28.39 -23.85 -9.65
C TYR A 75 -28.25 -22.33 -9.63
N THR A 76 -29.07 -21.61 -8.86
CA THR A 76 -28.93 -20.15 -8.70
C THR A 76 -27.67 -19.78 -7.91
N LEU A 77 -27.34 -20.52 -6.85
CA LEU A 77 -26.11 -20.30 -6.07
C LEU A 77 -24.86 -20.60 -6.90
N ARG A 78 -24.91 -21.62 -7.77
CA ARG A 78 -23.83 -21.94 -8.70
C ARG A 78 -23.50 -20.76 -9.64
N LYS A 79 -24.48 -19.96 -10.04
CA LYS A 79 -24.26 -18.81 -10.92
C LYS A 79 -23.42 -17.73 -10.26
N PHE A 80 -23.67 -17.41 -8.98
CA PHE A 80 -22.82 -16.49 -8.23
C PHE A 80 -21.39 -17.06 -8.04
N LYS A 81 -21.27 -18.35 -7.68
CA LYS A 81 -19.97 -19.04 -7.56
C LYS A 81 -19.14 -18.92 -8.85
N ASN A 82 -19.76 -19.24 -9.97
CA ASN A 82 -19.10 -19.31 -11.27
C ASN A 82 -18.84 -17.91 -11.85
N LYS A 83 -19.14 -16.83 -11.11
CA LYS A 83 -19.11 -15.44 -11.58
C LYS A 83 -19.96 -15.21 -12.82
N GLU A 84 -20.99 -16.04 -13.01
CA GLU A 84 -21.97 -15.86 -14.07
C GLU A 84 -22.97 -14.77 -13.71
N TRP A 85 -23.25 -14.63 -12.40
CA TRP A 85 -24.11 -13.60 -11.80
C TRP A 85 -23.31 -12.73 -10.84
N ASP A 86 -23.63 -11.45 -10.85
CA ASP A 86 -22.97 -10.45 -10.04
C ASP A 86 -23.76 -10.14 -8.76
N SER A 87 -23.08 -10.24 -7.62
CA SER A 87 -23.67 -10.00 -6.30
C SER A 87 -23.42 -8.59 -5.77
N GLU A 88 -22.56 -7.79 -6.40
CA GLU A 88 -22.09 -6.53 -5.85
C GLU A 88 -22.14 -5.40 -6.88
N ALA A 89 -22.73 -4.27 -6.50
CA ALA A 89 -22.63 -3.06 -7.33
C ALA A 89 -21.18 -2.54 -7.37
N ASP A 90 -20.77 -2.06 -8.55
CA ASP A 90 -19.44 -1.50 -8.79
C ASP A 90 -19.17 -0.25 -7.96
N LYS A 91 -17.89 0.01 -7.67
CA LYS A 91 -17.44 1.17 -6.91
C LYS A 91 -16.76 2.19 -7.82
N TYR A 92 -17.12 3.44 -7.65
CA TYR A 92 -16.57 4.58 -8.38
C TYR A 92 -15.79 5.47 -7.42
N THR A 93 -14.60 5.91 -7.80
CA THR A 93 -13.75 6.80 -7.01
C THR A 93 -13.42 8.06 -7.81
N VAL A 94 -13.82 9.21 -7.28
CA VAL A 94 -13.49 10.51 -7.84
C VAL A 94 -12.14 10.95 -7.31
N ASN A 95 -11.23 11.33 -8.20
CA ASN A 95 -9.97 11.99 -7.88
C ASN A 95 -9.78 13.19 -8.83
N VAL A 96 -10.00 14.41 -8.32
CA VAL A 96 -9.79 15.63 -9.09
C VAL A 96 -9.54 16.83 -8.17
N GLY A 97 -8.46 17.57 -8.40
CA GLY A 97 -8.09 18.69 -7.55
C GLY A 97 -7.96 18.26 -6.09
N GLU A 98 -8.76 18.85 -5.21
CA GLU A 98 -8.83 18.48 -3.78
C GLU A 98 -9.92 17.45 -3.46
N LEU A 99 -10.71 17.02 -4.46
CA LEU A 99 -11.80 16.07 -4.29
C LEU A 99 -11.27 14.63 -4.34
N ASN A 100 -11.45 13.89 -3.25
CA ASN A 100 -11.20 12.45 -3.19
C ASN A 100 -12.31 11.75 -2.39
N PHE A 101 -13.21 11.05 -3.09
CA PHE A 101 -14.29 10.31 -2.45
C PHE A 101 -14.80 9.19 -3.36
N SER A 102 -15.52 8.23 -2.77
CA SER A 102 -16.09 7.10 -3.50
C SER A 102 -17.60 7.08 -3.38
N PHE A 103 -18.25 6.59 -4.42
CA PHE A 103 -19.69 6.36 -4.49
C PHE A 103 -19.96 5.06 -5.25
N LYS A 104 -21.20 4.60 -5.17
CA LYS A 104 -21.74 3.58 -6.07
C LYS A 104 -23.03 4.13 -6.69
N ILE A 105 -23.58 3.41 -7.66
CA ILE A 105 -24.79 3.86 -8.35
C ILE A 105 -26.00 3.15 -7.77
N ILE A 106 -27.12 3.89 -7.70
CA ILE A 106 -28.44 3.36 -7.38
C ILE A 106 -29.42 3.78 -8.48
N LYS A 107 -30.51 3.03 -8.60
CA LYS A 107 -31.65 3.42 -9.45
C LYS A 107 -32.71 4.08 -8.60
N ASP A 108 -33.20 5.23 -9.03
CA ASP A 108 -34.42 5.80 -8.46
C ASP A 108 -35.68 5.07 -8.97
N ALA A 109 -36.85 5.50 -8.50
CA ALA A 109 -38.14 4.92 -8.91
C ALA A 109 -38.46 5.08 -10.42
N ASN A 110 -37.69 5.90 -11.14
CA ASN A 110 -37.83 6.17 -12.57
C ASN A 110 -36.67 5.55 -13.40
N ASP A 111 -35.92 4.59 -12.85
CA ASP A 111 -34.75 3.93 -13.47
C ASP A 111 -33.61 4.93 -13.83
N GLN A 112 -33.55 6.08 -13.17
CA GLN A 112 -32.45 7.04 -13.32
C GLN A 112 -31.29 6.67 -12.39
N MET A 113 -30.07 6.77 -12.91
CA MET A 113 -28.84 6.54 -12.15
C MET A 113 -28.60 7.70 -11.18
N GLN A 114 -28.43 7.38 -9.90
CA GLN A 114 -28.09 8.34 -8.85
C GLN A 114 -26.84 7.90 -8.10
N PRO A 115 -25.96 8.84 -7.72
CA PRO A 115 -24.81 8.55 -6.89
C PRO A 115 -25.26 8.26 -5.45
N TYR A 116 -24.70 7.21 -4.86
CA TYR A 116 -24.80 6.92 -3.44
C TYR A 116 -23.41 6.96 -2.80
N TYR A 117 -23.17 7.99 -1.99
CA TYR A 117 -21.86 8.29 -1.44
C TYR A 117 -21.46 7.33 -0.31
N LEU A 118 -20.22 6.83 -0.35
CA LEU A 118 -19.68 5.92 0.67
C LEU A 118 -19.12 6.64 1.90
N SER A 119 -19.05 7.98 1.84
CA SER A 119 -18.63 8.86 2.93
C SER A 119 -19.47 10.12 2.94
N LYS A 120 -19.58 10.80 4.09
CA LYS A 120 -20.33 12.07 4.15
C LYS A 120 -19.52 13.23 3.56
N HIS A 121 -20.02 13.82 2.49
CA HIS A 121 -19.50 15.05 1.88
C HIS A 121 -20.60 15.84 1.19
N ASN A 122 -20.25 17.04 0.71
CA ASN A 122 -21.17 18.04 0.16
C ASN A 122 -21.09 18.22 -1.36
N HIS A 123 -20.25 17.42 -2.01
CA HIS A 123 -20.14 17.43 -3.46
C HIS A 123 -21.37 16.80 -4.12
N LYS A 124 -21.73 17.32 -5.29
CA LYS A 124 -22.85 16.83 -6.11
C LYS A 124 -22.28 16.10 -7.33
N ILE A 125 -22.86 14.95 -7.68
CA ILE A 125 -22.57 14.24 -8.93
C ILE A 125 -23.83 14.20 -9.79
N GLU A 126 -23.69 14.56 -11.06
CA GLU A 126 -24.70 14.42 -12.09
C GLU A 126 -24.21 13.36 -13.09
N ILE A 127 -25.01 12.31 -13.29
CA ILE A 127 -24.66 11.17 -14.14
C ILE A 127 -25.52 11.22 -15.40
N THR A 128 -24.88 11.19 -16.56
CA THR A 128 -25.55 11.06 -17.85
C THR A 128 -25.47 9.61 -18.32
N LYS A 129 -26.62 8.94 -18.45
CA LYS A 129 -26.70 7.58 -18.99
C LYS A 129 -26.37 7.58 -20.49
N SER A 130 -25.65 6.57 -20.96
CA SER A 130 -25.40 6.37 -22.39
C SER A 130 -26.71 6.19 -23.16
N THR A 131 -26.78 6.77 -24.36
CA THR A 131 -27.95 6.64 -25.26
C THR A 131 -28.00 5.30 -25.98
N THR A 132 -26.89 4.54 -25.99
CA THR A 132 -26.74 3.31 -26.78
C THR A 132 -27.06 2.03 -26.02
N GLU A 133 -27.05 2.04 -24.68
CA GLU A 133 -27.05 0.81 -23.87
C GLU A 133 -27.87 0.93 -22.57
N HIS A 134 -28.44 -0.19 -22.13
CA HIS A 134 -29.15 -0.29 -20.85
C HIS A 134 -28.14 -0.43 -19.70
N PHE A 135 -28.06 0.62 -18.87
CA PHE A 135 -27.18 0.71 -17.70
C PHE A 135 -25.68 0.86 -18.00
N LYS A 136 -25.34 1.89 -18.79
CA LYS A 136 -23.97 2.38 -18.99
C LYS A 136 -23.89 3.88 -18.73
N ILE A 137 -22.83 4.33 -18.06
CA ILE A 137 -22.58 5.77 -17.87
C ILE A 137 -21.91 6.32 -19.12
N GLY A 138 -22.48 7.37 -19.69
CA GLY A 138 -21.87 8.13 -20.77
C GLY A 138 -20.86 9.14 -20.22
N SER A 139 -21.31 10.02 -19.32
CA SER A 139 -20.46 11.05 -18.72
C SER A 139 -20.91 11.42 -17.32
N MET A 140 -20.05 12.15 -16.61
CA MET A 140 -20.31 12.65 -15.26
C MET A 140 -19.91 14.12 -15.11
N ILE A 141 -20.67 14.85 -14.30
CA ILE A 141 -20.29 16.18 -13.82
C ILE A 141 -20.21 16.13 -12.30
N VAL A 142 -19.04 16.43 -11.75
CA VAL A 142 -18.83 16.57 -10.30
C VAL A 142 -18.79 18.05 -9.97
N THR A 143 -19.64 18.50 -9.06
CA THR A 143 -19.66 19.89 -8.56
C THR A 143 -19.18 19.92 -7.12
N SER A 144 -18.12 20.70 -6.84
CA SER A 144 -17.64 20.92 -5.47
C SER A 144 -18.71 21.62 -4.62
N ASP A 145 -18.52 21.65 -3.31
CA ASP A 145 -19.37 22.40 -2.37
C ASP A 145 -19.16 23.92 -2.45
N THR A 146 -18.15 24.36 -3.19
CA THR A 146 -17.94 25.75 -3.62
C THR A 146 -18.55 26.05 -4.98
N GLY A 147 -19.09 25.05 -5.69
CA GLY A 147 -19.76 25.20 -6.99
C GLY A 147 -18.85 25.13 -8.24
N VAL A 148 -17.57 24.79 -8.09
CA VAL A 148 -16.68 24.51 -9.24
C VAL A 148 -17.10 23.19 -9.86
N LYS A 149 -17.22 23.14 -11.19
CA LYS A 149 -17.64 21.93 -11.91
C LYS A 149 -16.47 21.26 -12.62
N TYR A 150 -16.45 19.95 -12.56
CA TYR A 150 -15.49 19.06 -13.20
C TYR A 150 -16.25 18.11 -14.12
N TYR A 151 -15.93 18.14 -15.41
CA TYR A 151 -16.59 17.36 -16.45
C TYR A 151 -15.74 16.13 -16.80
N PHE A 152 -16.39 14.99 -16.94
CA PHE A 152 -15.76 13.71 -17.24
C PHE A 152 -16.48 13.04 -18.41
N ASP A 153 -16.01 13.32 -19.62
CA ASP A 153 -16.68 12.92 -20.86
C ASP A 153 -15.91 11.87 -21.69
N GLU A 154 -14.58 11.82 -21.58
CA GLU A 154 -13.74 10.83 -22.26
C GLU A 154 -13.52 9.59 -21.39
N THR A 155 -13.37 8.41 -22.00
CA THR A 155 -13.30 7.13 -21.26
C THR A 155 -12.07 6.30 -21.57
N ASN A 156 -11.56 5.64 -20.54
CA ASN A 156 -10.71 4.45 -20.69
C ASN A 156 -11.58 3.21 -20.58
N ALA A 157 -11.28 2.19 -21.38
CA ALA A 157 -12.00 0.93 -21.37
C ALA A 157 -11.04 -0.25 -21.54
N GLU A 158 -11.34 -1.35 -20.85
CA GLU A 158 -10.75 -2.65 -21.16
C GLU A 158 -11.53 -3.28 -22.31
N TYR A 159 -10.90 -4.09 -23.15
CA TYR A 159 -11.61 -4.86 -24.16
C TYR A 159 -10.99 -6.23 -24.38
N VAL A 160 -11.77 -7.14 -24.97
CA VAL A 160 -11.31 -8.47 -25.35
C VAL A 160 -10.95 -8.45 -26.83
N HIS A 161 -9.75 -8.94 -27.17
CA HIS A 161 -9.39 -9.12 -28.57
C HIS A 161 -10.05 -10.39 -29.11
N LEU A 162 -11.29 -10.27 -29.59
CA LEU A 162 -11.99 -11.31 -30.34
C LEU A 162 -11.90 -11.03 -31.84
N GLU A 163 -11.68 -12.06 -32.66
CA GLU A 163 -11.69 -11.97 -34.13
C GLU A 163 -13.08 -11.60 -34.69
N ASP A 164 -14.15 -11.72 -33.89
CA ASP A 164 -15.53 -11.41 -34.27
C ASP A 164 -16.07 -10.15 -33.55
N PRO A 165 -16.18 -9.01 -34.24
CA PRO A 165 -16.60 -7.73 -33.64
C PRO A 165 -18.07 -7.71 -33.19
N VAL A 166 -18.94 -8.60 -33.70
CA VAL A 166 -20.37 -8.63 -33.32
C VAL A 166 -20.58 -9.21 -31.91
N MET A 167 -19.66 -10.04 -31.44
CA MET A 167 -19.70 -10.64 -30.11
C MET A 167 -19.16 -9.71 -29.01
N ASN A 168 -18.39 -8.67 -29.37
CA ASN A 168 -17.82 -7.70 -28.43
C ASN A 168 -18.87 -6.74 -27.84
N GLU A 169 -19.83 -6.28 -28.63
CA GLU A 169 -20.88 -5.34 -28.17
C GLU A 169 -21.93 -5.99 -27.26
N LEU A 170 -22.03 -7.33 -27.28
CA LEU A 170 -22.98 -8.09 -26.46
C LEU A 170 -22.45 -8.42 -25.05
N GLN A 171 -21.17 -8.13 -24.74
CA GLN A 171 -20.50 -8.53 -23.50
C GLN A 171 -20.40 -7.47 -22.39
N GLY A 172 -21.19 -6.39 -22.46
CA GLY A 172 -21.39 -5.45 -21.34
C GLY A 172 -20.42 -4.26 -21.30
N ASP A 173 -20.66 -3.34 -20.36
CA ASP A 173 -19.90 -2.10 -20.19
C ASP A 173 -18.49 -2.35 -19.63
N GLN A 174 -17.47 -2.09 -20.44
CA GLN A 174 -16.06 -2.31 -20.07
C GLN A 174 -15.32 -1.01 -19.71
N THR A 175 -16.06 0.07 -19.45
CA THR A 175 -15.48 1.36 -19.07
C THR A 175 -14.86 1.25 -17.68
N THR A 176 -13.56 1.54 -17.58
CA THR A 176 -12.78 1.48 -16.34
C THR A 176 -12.56 2.85 -15.70
N SER A 177 -12.60 3.93 -16.48
CA SER A 177 -12.56 5.28 -15.93
C SER A 177 -13.08 6.33 -16.90
N TRP A 178 -13.50 7.48 -16.35
CA TRP A 178 -13.85 8.70 -17.07
C TRP A 178 -12.83 9.78 -16.74
N MET A 179 -12.29 10.43 -17.77
CA MET A 179 -11.19 11.37 -17.69
C MET A 179 -11.69 12.80 -17.63
N LEU A 180 -11.03 13.65 -16.84
CA LEU A 180 -11.37 15.07 -16.74
C LEU A 180 -11.18 15.76 -18.09
N THR A 181 -12.24 16.30 -18.66
CA THR A 181 -12.23 17.02 -19.95
C THR A 181 -12.33 18.53 -19.78
N LYS A 182 -12.98 18.98 -18.70
CA LYS A 182 -13.18 20.41 -18.45
C LYS A 182 -13.30 20.74 -16.97
N ILE A 183 -12.74 21.88 -16.56
CA ILE A 183 -13.02 22.55 -15.29
C ILE A 183 -13.72 23.87 -15.61
N GLU A 184 -14.88 24.11 -14.99
CA GLU A 184 -15.63 25.36 -15.11
C GLU A 184 -15.69 26.04 -13.73
N TYR A 185 -15.08 27.23 -13.65
CA TYR A 185 -15.07 28.04 -12.44
C TYR A 185 -16.32 28.94 -12.34
N LEU A 186 -16.57 29.48 -11.15
CA LEU A 186 -17.69 30.40 -10.86
C LEU A 186 -17.65 31.72 -11.65
N ASN A 187 -16.54 32.02 -12.31
CA ASN A 187 -16.39 33.17 -13.18
C ASN A 187 -16.57 32.82 -14.66
N GLY A 188 -16.93 31.58 -15.00
CA GLY A 188 -17.10 31.10 -16.36
C GLY A 188 -15.79 30.89 -17.11
N GLN A 189 -14.63 31.08 -16.45
CA GLN A 189 -13.37 30.63 -17.01
C GLN A 189 -13.34 29.11 -17.03
N GLU A 190 -12.79 28.59 -18.11
CA GLU A 190 -12.70 27.17 -18.35
C GLU A 190 -11.23 26.76 -18.49
N ILE A 191 -10.93 25.56 -18.01
CA ILE A 191 -9.70 24.84 -18.36
C ILE A 191 -10.15 23.57 -19.08
N VAL A 192 -9.63 23.34 -20.29
CA VAL A 192 -10.01 22.22 -21.16
C VAL A 192 -8.83 21.25 -21.29
N PHE A 193 -9.13 19.96 -21.29
CA PHE A 193 -8.17 18.86 -21.34
C PHE A 193 -8.47 18.01 -22.59
N ASP A 194 -7.53 17.96 -23.51
CA ASP A 194 -7.63 17.17 -24.73
C ASP A 194 -6.77 15.90 -24.60
N TYR A 195 -7.28 14.79 -25.11
CA TYR A 195 -6.64 13.48 -25.04
C TYR A 195 -6.44 12.89 -26.43
N VAL A 196 -5.42 12.03 -26.55
CA VAL A 196 -5.19 11.14 -27.69
C VAL A 196 -5.43 9.71 -27.22
N GLU A 197 -6.15 8.97 -28.03
CA GLU A 197 -6.43 7.56 -27.80
C GLU A 197 -5.22 6.68 -28.15
N ASP A 198 -4.92 5.74 -27.26
CA ASP A 198 -3.85 4.74 -27.43
C ASP A 198 -4.35 3.34 -27.04
N ASP A 199 -3.94 2.34 -27.82
CA ASP A 199 -4.24 0.93 -27.56
C ASP A 199 -3.05 0.29 -26.83
N TYR A 200 -3.32 -0.30 -25.67
CA TYR A 200 -2.32 -0.78 -24.76
C TYR A 200 -2.63 -2.19 -24.25
N ILE A 201 -1.63 -3.08 -24.25
CA ILE A 201 -1.79 -4.45 -23.76
C ILE A 201 -1.08 -4.59 -22.42
N SER A 202 -1.81 -4.96 -21.36
CA SER A 202 -1.27 -5.37 -20.07
C SER A 202 -1.09 -6.89 -19.96
N PHE A 203 -0.10 -7.31 -19.18
CA PHE A 203 0.20 -8.70 -18.89
C PHE A 203 0.26 -8.89 -17.37
N ASP A 204 -0.56 -9.78 -16.84
CA ASP A 204 -0.58 -10.12 -15.42
C ASP A 204 -0.24 -11.59 -15.22
N PHE A 205 0.80 -11.87 -14.43
CA PHE A 205 1.12 -13.23 -14.02
C PHE A 205 0.12 -13.70 -12.96
N VAL A 206 -0.49 -14.86 -13.19
CA VAL A 206 -1.36 -15.54 -12.24
C VAL A 206 -0.88 -16.97 -12.06
N ALA A 207 -0.77 -17.38 -10.81
CA ALA A 207 -0.46 -18.74 -10.42
C ALA A 207 -1.55 -19.27 -9.49
N THR A 208 -1.93 -20.53 -9.69
CA THR A 208 -2.81 -21.29 -8.80
C THR A 208 -2.19 -22.66 -8.56
N ALA A 209 -2.20 -23.14 -7.32
CA ALA A 209 -1.81 -24.49 -7.01
C ALA A 209 -2.80 -25.16 -6.05
N VAL A 210 -2.95 -26.48 -6.16
CA VAL A 210 -3.79 -27.30 -5.29
C VAL A 210 -2.96 -28.47 -4.77
N SER A 211 -2.95 -28.69 -3.45
CA SER A 211 -2.38 -29.87 -2.81
C SER A 211 -3.49 -30.73 -2.21
N LEU A 212 -3.41 -32.04 -2.44
CA LEU A 212 -4.37 -33.02 -1.95
C LEU A 212 -3.68 -33.96 -0.95
N TYR A 213 -4.31 -34.16 0.21
CA TYR A 213 -3.85 -35.07 1.25
C TYR A 213 -4.90 -36.15 1.50
N GLY A 214 -4.48 -37.41 1.60
CA GLY A 214 -5.35 -38.54 1.94
C GLY A 214 -4.72 -39.48 2.97
N ASN A 215 -5.43 -39.78 4.07
CA ASN A 215 -5.09 -40.89 4.96
C ASN A 215 -5.90 -42.13 4.58
N VAL A 216 -5.23 -43.27 4.43
CA VAL A 216 -5.86 -44.58 4.22
C VAL A 216 -5.81 -45.33 5.55
N GLU A 217 -6.94 -45.46 6.25
CA GLU A 217 -7.01 -46.39 7.39
C GLU A 217 -7.56 -47.74 6.89
N GLY A 218 -6.70 -48.77 6.89
CA GLY A 218 -7.05 -50.16 6.63
C GLY A 218 -5.98 -51.10 7.18
N ASP A 219 -6.41 -52.21 7.77
CA ASP A 219 -5.65 -53.13 8.66
C ASP A 219 -4.36 -53.78 8.09
N ASN A 220 -3.85 -53.40 6.92
CA ASN A 220 -2.57 -53.92 6.39
C ASN A 220 -1.84 -53.00 5.38
N PHE A 221 -2.11 -51.71 5.35
CA PHE A 221 -1.32 -50.75 4.56
C PHE A 221 -0.68 -49.68 5.46
N ASP A 222 0.46 -50.01 6.07
CA ASP A 222 1.48 -48.99 6.34
C ASP A 222 2.04 -48.56 4.98
N GLY A 223 1.48 -47.53 4.33
CA GLY A 223 1.94 -47.19 2.98
C GLY A 223 1.33 -45.94 2.36
N GLU A 224 2.10 -44.86 2.44
CA GLU A 224 2.06 -43.61 1.64
C GLU A 224 0.81 -42.71 1.72
N VAL A 225 1.02 -41.53 2.33
CA VAL A 225 0.27 -40.32 2.02
C VAL A 225 0.44 -40.01 0.53
N GLN A 226 -0.62 -40.12 -0.26
CA GLN A 226 -0.58 -39.75 -1.67
C GLN A 226 -0.71 -38.23 -1.82
N TYR A 227 0.39 -37.57 -2.21
CA TYR A 227 0.40 -36.17 -2.60
C TYR A 227 0.09 -36.06 -4.10
N GLN A 228 -1.07 -35.48 -4.44
CA GLN A 228 -1.32 -35.00 -5.80
C GLN A 228 -1.32 -33.48 -5.78
N THR A 229 -0.39 -32.89 -6.55
CA THR A 229 -0.24 -31.45 -6.72
C THR A 229 -0.61 -31.07 -8.15
N PHE A 230 -1.43 -30.04 -8.29
CA PHE A 230 -1.75 -29.42 -9.58
C PHE A 230 -1.37 -27.95 -9.50
N ASP A 231 -0.56 -27.47 -10.43
CA ASP A 231 -0.23 -26.05 -10.59
C ASP A 231 -0.64 -25.55 -11.98
N SER A 232 -1.01 -24.29 -12.06
CA SER A 232 -1.34 -23.60 -13.29
C SER A 232 -0.84 -22.17 -13.19
N ASP A 233 0.20 -21.88 -13.97
CA ASP A 233 0.75 -20.55 -14.11
C ASP A 233 0.54 -20.06 -15.53
N ARG A 234 0.07 -18.83 -15.67
CA ARG A 234 -0.12 -18.19 -16.97
C ARG A 234 0.00 -16.68 -16.87
N TYR A 235 0.35 -16.07 -17.99
CA TYR A 235 0.15 -14.64 -18.18
C TYR A 235 -1.26 -14.42 -18.75
N ASN A 236 -2.07 -13.64 -18.04
CA ASN A 236 -3.32 -13.12 -18.58
C ASN A 236 -3.01 -11.83 -19.36
N GLN A 237 -3.60 -11.71 -20.54
CA GLN A 237 -3.51 -10.50 -21.35
C GLN A 237 -4.77 -9.66 -21.18
N THR A 238 -4.61 -8.37 -20.95
CA THR A 238 -5.71 -7.40 -20.88
C THR A 238 -5.47 -6.32 -21.93
N TYR A 239 -6.38 -6.16 -22.88
CA TYR A 239 -6.31 -5.06 -23.85
C TYR A 239 -7.04 -3.86 -23.27
N MET A 240 -6.45 -2.68 -23.42
CA MET A 240 -6.96 -1.44 -22.87
C MET A 240 -6.91 -0.37 -23.94
N LYS A 241 -8.02 0.34 -24.11
CA LYS A 241 -8.10 1.60 -24.82
C LYS A 241 -7.97 2.71 -23.78
N ARG A 242 -6.88 3.47 -23.83
CA ARG A 242 -6.56 4.52 -22.85
C ARG A 242 -6.48 5.90 -23.50
N GLN A 243 -6.79 6.92 -22.71
CA GLN A 243 -6.71 8.32 -23.04
C GLN A 243 -5.41 8.90 -22.47
N ILE A 244 -4.49 9.29 -23.35
CA ILE A 244 -3.25 9.96 -22.98
C ILE A 244 -3.46 11.46 -23.11
N LEU A 245 -3.13 12.22 -22.07
CA LEU A 245 -3.28 13.67 -22.09
C LEU A 245 -2.36 14.28 -23.16
N ASP A 246 -2.93 15.03 -24.09
CA ASP A 246 -2.24 15.72 -25.20
C ASP A 246 -2.08 17.21 -24.92
N LYS A 247 -3.14 17.86 -24.42
CA LYS A 247 -3.14 19.32 -24.23
C LYS A 247 -4.00 19.77 -23.06
N ILE A 248 -3.53 20.80 -22.36
CA ILE A 248 -4.34 21.59 -21.43
C ILE A 248 -4.45 23.02 -21.97
N THR A 249 -5.66 23.52 -22.15
CA THR A 249 -5.94 24.91 -22.55
C THR A 249 -6.52 25.69 -21.39
N PHE A 250 -5.94 26.85 -21.07
CA PHE A 250 -6.37 27.74 -19.99
C PHE A 250 -6.40 29.20 -20.48
N PRO A 251 -7.03 30.15 -19.77
CA PRO A 251 -7.29 31.49 -20.32
C PRO A 251 -6.06 32.27 -20.81
N SER A 252 -4.88 31.99 -20.27
CA SER A 252 -3.63 32.67 -20.61
C SER A 252 -2.69 31.87 -21.52
N GLY A 253 -3.04 30.65 -21.95
CA GLY A 253 -2.16 29.84 -22.79
C GLY A 253 -2.49 28.35 -22.87
N THR A 254 -1.51 27.54 -23.26
CA THR A 254 -1.64 26.07 -23.35
C THR A 254 -0.45 25.35 -22.74
N ILE A 255 -0.66 24.09 -22.36
CA ILE A 255 0.39 23.12 -22.04
C ILE A 255 0.23 21.95 -23.00
N ASP A 256 1.24 21.69 -23.83
CA ASP A 256 1.25 20.58 -24.78
C ASP A 256 2.13 19.44 -24.23
N PHE A 257 1.64 18.20 -24.29
CA PHE A 257 2.30 16.99 -23.82
C PHE A 257 2.66 16.10 -25.02
N ASN A 258 3.92 16.12 -25.43
CA ASN A 258 4.36 15.39 -26.62
C ASN A 258 4.92 14.02 -26.23
N LEU A 259 4.55 12.99 -26.99
CA LEU A 259 5.03 11.62 -26.81
C LEU A 259 6.13 11.28 -27.81
N THR A 260 6.95 10.30 -27.45
CA THR A 260 7.89 9.61 -28.35
C THR A 260 7.86 8.12 -28.07
N THR A 261 8.28 7.30 -29.03
CA THR A 261 8.35 5.85 -28.90
C THR A 261 9.79 5.42 -28.62
N LEU A 262 10.01 4.72 -27.51
CA LEU A 262 11.27 4.05 -27.19
C LEU A 262 11.19 2.57 -27.61
N GLY A 263 12.22 2.09 -28.30
CA GLY A 263 12.21 0.74 -28.87
C GLY A 263 11.12 0.57 -29.93
N ASN A 264 10.49 -0.61 -29.99
CA ASN A 264 9.50 -0.92 -31.02
C ASN A 264 8.03 -0.77 -30.55
N VAL A 265 7.75 -0.51 -29.27
CA VAL A 265 6.36 -0.60 -28.74
C VAL A 265 6.03 0.35 -27.58
N ARG A 266 6.98 1.12 -27.00
CA ARG A 266 6.72 1.84 -25.73
C ARG A 266 6.66 3.34 -25.90
N GLU A 267 5.51 3.93 -25.55
CA GLU A 267 5.34 5.39 -25.52
C GLU A 267 5.79 5.98 -24.19
N VAL A 268 6.48 7.11 -24.27
CA VAL A 268 6.89 7.94 -23.12
C VAL A 268 6.71 9.42 -23.47
N PHE A 269 6.62 10.29 -22.47
CA PHE A 269 6.66 11.73 -22.70
C PHE A 269 8.03 12.16 -23.19
N ASP A 270 8.09 12.76 -24.38
CA ASP A 270 9.28 13.38 -24.95
C ASP A 270 9.54 14.75 -24.30
N ASN A 271 8.51 15.60 -24.32
CA ASN A 271 8.59 16.94 -23.76
C ASN A 271 7.22 17.49 -23.34
N VAL A 272 7.23 18.46 -22.43
CA VAL A 272 6.07 19.25 -22.02
C VAL A 272 6.35 20.73 -22.32
N VAL A 273 5.49 21.36 -23.12
CA VAL A 273 5.70 22.73 -23.62
C VAL A 273 4.60 23.65 -23.13
N VAL A 274 4.98 24.72 -22.43
CA VAL A 274 4.06 25.78 -21.98
C VAL A 274 4.12 26.93 -22.99
N LYS A 275 2.96 27.34 -23.51
CA LYS A 275 2.81 28.45 -24.47
C LYS A 275 1.92 29.54 -23.91
N ASP A 276 2.18 30.78 -24.30
CA ASP A 276 1.27 31.90 -24.05
C ASP A 276 0.05 31.86 -25.00
N ASN A 277 -0.89 32.80 -24.82
CA ASN A 277 -2.07 32.93 -25.65
C ASN A 277 -1.79 33.34 -27.12
N ASN A 278 -0.58 33.79 -27.44
CA ASN A 278 -0.13 34.06 -28.81
C ASN A 278 0.55 32.85 -29.46
N GLY A 279 0.68 31.74 -28.73
CA GLY A 279 1.35 30.51 -29.16
C GLY A 279 2.87 30.55 -29.00
N ALA A 280 3.44 31.56 -28.35
CA ALA A 280 4.87 31.65 -28.09
C ALA A 280 5.25 30.71 -26.94
N THR A 281 6.28 29.89 -27.13
CA THR A 281 6.81 29.01 -26.08
C THR A 281 7.41 29.84 -24.93
N ILE A 282 6.88 29.64 -23.73
CA ILE A 282 7.41 30.20 -22.48
C ILE A 282 8.46 29.24 -21.91
N ASN A 283 8.12 27.96 -21.79
CA ASN A 283 8.98 26.93 -21.24
C ASN A 283 8.82 25.61 -22.01
N SER A 284 9.90 24.85 -22.13
CA SER A 284 9.93 23.49 -22.67
C SER A 284 10.74 22.60 -21.72
N TYR A 285 10.11 21.57 -21.18
CA TYR A 285 10.71 20.54 -20.34
C TYR A 285 10.92 19.29 -21.18
N ASN A 286 12.17 18.89 -21.43
CA ASN A 286 12.52 17.75 -22.28
C ASN A 286 13.02 16.60 -21.42
N PHE A 287 12.53 15.38 -21.67
CA PHE A 287 12.78 14.19 -20.84
C PHE A 287 13.76 13.24 -21.54
N THR A 288 14.70 12.69 -20.78
CA THR A 288 15.66 11.68 -21.30
C THR A 288 15.59 10.41 -20.46
N TYR A 289 15.41 9.26 -21.13
CA TYR A 289 15.26 7.96 -20.49
C TYR A 289 16.41 7.00 -20.81
N GLN A 290 16.70 6.07 -19.90
CA GLN A 290 17.70 5.01 -20.09
C GLN A 290 17.29 3.69 -19.43
N GLY A 291 17.93 2.59 -19.83
CA GLY A 291 17.76 1.27 -19.22
C GLY A 291 16.55 0.50 -19.73
N ALA A 292 16.37 -0.72 -19.21
CA ALA A 292 15.36 -1.67 -19.69
C ALA A 292 13.91 -1.29 -19.33
N ARG A 293 13.71 -0.39 -18.37
CA ARG A 293 12.40 0.05 -17.87
C ARG A 293 12.22 1.57 -17.90
N ASP A 294 12.84 2.21 -18.89
CA ASP A 294 12.65 3.63 -19.20
C ASP A 294 12.85 4.54 -17.97
N CYS A 295 13.96 4.36 -17.26
CA CYS A 295 14.31 5.19 -16.11
C CYS A 295 14.55 6.63 -16.58
N LEU A 296 13.82 7.61 -16.05
CA LEU A 296 14.00 9.03 -16.36
C LEU A 296 15.31 9.52 -15.75
N THR A 297 16.30 9.86 -16.58
CA THR A 297 17.66 10.21 -16.16
C THR A 297 17.95 11.71 -16.18
N GLN A 298 17.23 12.49 -16.99
CA GLN A 298 17.46 13.93 -17.11
C GLN A 298 16.19 14.65 -17.54
N ILE A 299 16.00 15.87 -17.02
CA ILE A 299 15.06 16.87 -17.51
C ILE A 299 15.85 18.14 -17.87
N ASP A 300 15.65 18.64 -19.08
CA ASP A 300 16.19 19.92 -19.55
C ASP A 300 15.08 20.96 -19.67
N LEU A 301 15.30 22.14 -19.10
CA LEU A 301 14.42 23.31 -19.22
C LEU A 301 14.98 24.27 -20.27
N ASN A 302 14.25 24.46 -21.37
CA ASN A 302 14.64 25.35 -22.48
C ASN A 302 16.02 25.00 -23.08
N GLY A 303 16.35 23.71 -23.12
CA GLY A 303 17.63 23.20 -23.63
C GLY A 303 18.80 23.30 -22.65
N GLU A 304 18.56 23.73 -21.41
CA GLU A 304 19.55 23.72 -20.33
C GLU A 304 19.22 22.67 -19.28
N PHE A 305 20.26 22.04 -18.71
CA PHE A 305 20.12 21.10 -17.61
C PHE A 305 19.28 21.67 -16.45
N PHE A 306 18.28 20.92 -16.02
CA PHE A 306 17.39 21.30 -14.92
C PHE A 306 17.46 20.29 -13.77
N TYR A 307 17.20 19.01 -14.05
CA TYR A 307 17.34 17.90 -13.10
C TYR A 307 18.04 16.70 -13.73
N GLY A 308 18.77 15.94 -12.91
CA GLY A 308 19.34 14.65 -13.28
C GLY A 308 19.05 13.59 -12.22
N PHE A 309 18.95 12.33 -12.62
CA PHE A 309 18.53 11.24 -11.75
C PHE A 309 19.42 10.00 -11.93
N GLU A 310 19.81 9.39 -10.82
CA GLU A 310 20.56 8.11 -10.80
C GLU A 310 19.77 7.07 -10.01
N TYR A 311 19.84 5.80 -10.42
CA TYR A 311 19.07 4.71 -9.83
C TYR A 311 19.97 3.59 -9.28
N ILE A 312 19.50 2.90 -8.24
CA ILE A 312 20.16 1.73 -7.66
C ILE A 312 20.10 0.57 -8.66
N GLY A 313 21.26 -0.01 -8.99
CA GLY A 313 21.31 -1.26 -9.78
C GLY A 313 20.74 -1.16 -11.19
N MET A 314 20.78 0.00 -11.85
CA MET A 314 20.19 0.22 -13.18
C MET A 314 20.68 -0.78 -14.25
N THR A 315 21.93 -1.24 -14.14
CA THR A 315 22.50 -2.27 -15.04
C THR A 315 21.98 -3.69 -14.76
N ASN A 316 21.48 -3.94 -13.55
CA ASN A 316 20.97 -5.22 -13.08
C ASN A 316 19.43 -5.25 -13.09
N LEU A 317 18.80 -4.19 -13.62
CA LEU A 317 17.35 -4.08 -13.68
C LEU A 317 16.81 -5.10 -14.68
N PRO A 318 16.01 -6.10 -14.25
CA PRO A 318 15.43 -7.07 -15.16
C PRO A 318 14.57 -6.39 -16.22
N ASN A 319 14.54 -6.94 -17.43
CA ASN A 319 13.60 -6.50 -18.46
C ASN A 319 12.16 -6.60 -17.94
N PHE A 320 11.31 -5.69 -18.41
CA PHE A 320 9.87 -5.84 -18.25
C PHE A 320 9.36 -6.85 -19.29
N VAL A 321 8.33 -7.63 -18.94
CA VAL A 321 7.72 -8.64 -19.83
C VAL A 321 6.75 -7.95 -20.78
N ASP A 322 7.22 -7.52 -21.94
CA ASP A 322 6.44 -6.74 -22.92
C ASP A 322 5.81 -7.57 -24.04
N GLU A 323 6.20 -8.84 -24.23
CA GLU A 323 5.64 -9.71 -25.28
C GLU A 323 5.50 -11.19 -24.86
N VAL A 324 4.48 -11.86 -25.42
CA VAL A 324 4.19 -13.31 -25.29
C VAL A 324 5.36 -14.18 -25.78
N SER A 325 6.29 -13.65 -26.57
CA SER A 325 7.44 -14.39 -27.08
C SER A 325 8.40 -14.85 -25.98
N GLU A 326 8.37 -14.24 -24.78
CA GLU A 326 9.12 -14.65 -23.59
C GLU A 326 8.29 -15.48 -22.58
N ILE A 327 7.32 -16.28 -23.04
CA ILE A 327 6.55 -17.25 -22.20
C ILE A 327 7.45 -18.13 -21.28
N GLY A 328 8.76 -18.25 -21.55
CA GLY A 328 9.73 -18.94 -20.69
C GLY A 328 10.18 -18.21 -19.42
N ASN A 329 10.02 -16.89 -19.31
CA ASN A 329 10.46 -16.10 -18.16
C ASN A 329 9.28 -15.78 -17.23
N LYS A 330 8.90 -16.73 -16.38
CA LYS A 330 7.91 -16.49 -15.32
C LYS A 330 8.56 -15.69 -14.17
N PRO A 331 7.84 -14.80 -13.47
CA PRO A 331 8.40 -13.93 -12.45
C PRO A 331 8.50 -14.67 -11.10
N TYR A 332 9.18 -15.82 -11.06
CA TYR A 332 9.24 -16.65 -9.85
C TYR A 332 10.15 -16.08 -8.75
N ALA A 333 11.10 -15.22 -9.14
CA ALA A 333 12.03 -14.53 -8.24
C ALA A 333 11.37 -13.33 -7.54
N GLN A 334 10.21 -13.56 -6.93
CA GLN A 334 9.46 -12.55 -6.20
C GLN A 334 9.09 -13.06 -4.80
N ASP A 335 8.91 -12.15 -3.85
CA ASP A 335 8.52 -12.45 -2.48
C ASP A 335 7.01 -12.68 -2.33
N PHE A 336 6.55 -12.83 -1.09
CA PHE A 336 5.11 -12.96 -0.80
C PHE A 336 4.27 -11.74 -1.25
N TRP A 337 4.84 -10.56 -1.43
CA TRP A 337 4.14 -9.35 -1.86
C TRP A 337 4.44 -8.96 -3.32
N ARG A 338 5.00 -9.88 -4.11
CA ARG A 338 5.38 -9.71 -5.53
C ARG A 338 6.60 -8.83 -5.77
N PHE A 339 7.30 -8.40 -4.72
CA PHE A 339 8.54 -7.65 -4.90
C PHE A 339 9.68 -8.58 -5.31
N TYR A 340 10.55 -8.09 -6.18
CA TYR A 340 11.71 -8.81 -6.66
C TYR A 340 12.64 -9.19 -5.51
N ASN A 341 12.93 -10.48 -5.35
CA ASN A 341 13.80 -10.99 -4.29
C ASN A 341 15.06 -11.69 -4.81
N GLY A 342 15.27 -11.71 -6.13
CA GLY A 342 16.47 -12.27 -6.76
C GLY A 342 16.62 -13.79 -6.66
N ARG A 343 15.59 -14.54 -6.24
CA ARG A 343 15.62 -16.00 -6.15
C ARG A 343 15.41 -16.67 -7.51
N ALA A 344 16.42 -16.57 -8.37
CA ALA A 344 16.40 -17.16 -9.72
C ALA A 344 16.25 -18.70 -9.76
N GLY A 345 16.54 -19.38 -8.65
CA GLY A 345 16.33 -20.83 -8.51
C GLY A 345 14.89 -21.26 -8.22
N ASN A 346 13.95 -20.33 -8.01
CA ASN A 346 12.55 -20.65 -7.85
C ASN A 346 11.98 -21.16 -9.18
N ASN A 347 11.43 -22.38 -9.18
CA ASN A 347 10.81 -23.00 -10.37
C ASN A 347 9.27 -22.98 -10.31
N SER A 348 8.69 -22.50 -9.20
CA SER A 348 7.26 -22.40 -8.95
C SER A 348 6.93 -21.12 -8.19
N ALA A 349 5.68 -20.66 -8.30
CA ALA A 349 5.18 -19.51 -7.53
C ALA A 349 4.90 -19.86 -6.05
N PHE A 350 4.67 -21.15 -5.76
CA PHE A 350 4.30 -21.65 -4.43
C PHE A 350 5.27 -22.70 -3.91
N SER A 351 5.37 -22.79 -2.59
CA SER A 351 5.89 -23.98 -1.94
C SER A 351 4.73 -24.93 -1.65
N LEU A 352 4.73 -26.13 -2.26
CA LEU A 352 3.77 -27.20 -1.95
C LEU A 352 4.55 -28.29 -1.22
N GLY A 353 4.00 -28.90 -0.16
CA GLY A 353 4.69 -29.79 0.78
C GLY A 353 5.40 -31.05 0.21
N SER A 354 5.51 -31.19 -1.10
CA SER A 354 6.36 -32.18 -1.80
C SER A 354 7.74 -31.59 -2.16
N THR A 355 8.77 -32.43 -2.25
CA THR A 355 10.17 -32.01 -2.51
C THR A 355 10.41 -31.23 -3.81
N ASN A 356 9.46 -31.21 -4.74
CA ASN A 356 9.62 -30.62 -6.07
C ASN A 356 9.06 -29.19 -6.19
N TYR A 357 8.37 -28.68 -5.17
CA TYR A 357 7.79 -27.33 -5.17
C TYR A 357 8.24 -26.61 -3.90
N ILE A 358 9.52 -26.23 -3.85
CA ILE A 358 10.06 -25.36 -2.80
C ILE A 358 10.40 -24.03 -3.45
N ALA A 359 9.71 -22.96 -3.05
CA ALA A 359 9.96 -21.61 -3.51
C ALA A 359 10.38 -20.74 -2.33
N ASP A 360 11.55 -20.10 -2.41
CA ASP A 360 11.95 -19.10 -1.44
C ASP A 360 11.26 -17.77 -1.77
N ARG A 361 10.26 -17.44 -0.96
CA ARG A 361 9.41 -16.25 -1.08
C ARG A 361 9.75 -15.18 -0.03
N SER A 362 10.89 -15.32 0.65
CA SER A 362 11.36 -14.31 1.60
C SER A 362 11.64 -12.98 0.91
N ALA A 363 11.39 -11.88 1.62
CA ALA A 363 11.76 -10.53 1.17
C ALA A 363 13.28 -10.36 1.19
N HIS A 364 13.83 -9.57 0.26
CA HIS A 364 15.28 -9.35 0.18
C HIS A 364 15.65 -7.89 -0.11
N PRO A 365 16.34 -7.18 0.80
CA PRO A 365 16.51 -5.72 0.76
C PRO A 365 17.21 -5.20 -0.50
N TYR A 366 18.29 -5.85 -0.93
CA TYR A 366 19.02 -5.42 -2.12
C TYR A 366 18.16 -5.52 -3.39
N TYR A 367 17.60 -6.70 -3.68
CA TYR A 367 16.83 -6.94 -4.91
C TYR A 367 15.56 -6.11 -4.99
N THR A 368 14.83 -5.94 -3.88
CA THR A 368 13.63 -5.08 -3.89
C THR A 368 13.98 -3.61 -4.16
N SER A 369 15.18 -3.16 -3.76
CA SER A 369 15.64 -1.78 -3.97
C SER A 369 16.18 -1.47 -5.37
N ILE A 370 16.46 -2.49 -6.19
CA ILE A 370 16.91 -2.28 -7.58
C ILE A 370 15.86 -1.46 -8.32
N GLY A 371 16.28 -0.45 -9.09
CA GLY A 371 15.39 0.48 -9.78
C GLY A 371 14.90 1.66 -8.93
N ALA A 372 15.23 1.73 -7.63
CA ALA A 372 14.92 2.88 -6.80
C ALA A 372 15.84 4.08 -7.09
N LEU A 373 15.32 5.30 -7.01
CA LEU A 373 16.05 6.55 -7.19
C LEU A 373 17.11 6.72 -6.10
N ASN A 374 18.38 6.72 -6.48
CA ASN A 374 19.53 6.87 -5.59
C ASN A 374 19.96 8.33 -5.41
N LYS A 375 19.85 9.15 -6.48
CA LYS A 375 20.33 10.54 -6.46
C LYS A 375 19.52 11.46 -7.36
N ILE A 376 19.27 12.68 -6.88
CA ILE A 376 18.70 13.80 -7.63
C ILE A 376 19.77 14.89 -7.74
N LYS A 377 20.13 15.28 -8.96
CA LYS A 377 21.08 16.36 -9.25
C LYS A 377 20.31 17.63 -9.61
N TYR A 378 20.79 18.77 -9.12
CA TYR A 378 20.15 20.07 -9.32
C TYR A 378 20.98 20.97 -10.24
N LYS A 379 20.32 21.90 -10.94
CA LYS A 379 20.98 22.95 -11.74
C LYS A 379 22.03 23.76 -10.96
N THR A 380 21.89 23.86 -9.64
CA THR A 380 22.86 24.53 -8.76
C THR A 380 24.19 23.78 -8.64
N GLY A 381 24.32 22.56 -9.18
CA GLY A 381 25.51 21.71 -9.05
C GLY A 381 25.50 20.82 -7.81
N GLY A 382 24.64 21.10 -6.82
CA GLY A 382 24.39 20.21 -5.69
C GLY A 382 23.50 19.01 -6.05
N TYR A 383 23.34 18.10 -5.10
CA TYR A 383 22.50 16.91 -5.26
C TYR A 383 21.92 16.42 -3.92
N THR A 384 20.87 15.62 -4.00
CA THR A 384 20.32 14.86 -2.86
C THR A 384 20.48 13.37 -3.13
N THR A 385 21.00 12.60 -2.18
CA THR A 385 20.97 11.12 -2.23
C THR A 385 19.87 10.56 -1.36
N VAL A 386 19.31 9.42 -1.78
CA VAL A 386 18.23 8.71 -1.09
C VAL A 386 18.73 7.31 -0.74
N ALA A 387 18.64 6.92 0.52
CA ALA A 387 18.91 5.56 0.98
C ALA A 387 17.61 4.91 1.46
N TYR A 388 17.47 3.62 1.18
CA TYR A 388 16.29 2.83 1.50
C TYR A 388 16.61 1.69 2.47
N GLU A 389 15.60 1.18 3.14
CA GLU A 389 15.66 -0.03 3.97
C GLU A 389 14.40 -0.90 3.77
N GLN A 390 14.44 -2.14 4.24
CA GLN A 390 13.35 -3.11 4.13
C GLN A 390 12.15 -2.69 5.01
N ASN A 391 10.92 -2.96 4.56
CA ASN A 391 9.76 -2.83 5.45
C ASN A 391 9.77 -3.92 6.54
N GLU A 392 9.22 -3.61 7.71
CA GLU A 392 9.21 -4.53 8.86
C GLU A 392 7.95 -4.35 9.69
N VAL A 393 7.52 -5.42 10.38
CA VAL A 393 6.41 -5.40 11.34
C VAL A 393 6.81 -6.10 12.64
N LYS A 394 6.26 -5.65 13.77
CA LYS A 394 6.41 -6.31 15.08
C LYS A 394 5.49 -7.52 15.14
N GLU A 395 6.04 -8.73 15.21
CA GLU A 395 5.27 -9.98 15.40
C GLU A 395 5.64 -10.67 16.72
N PRO A 396 4.71 -11.39 17.36
CA PRO A 396 5.04 -12.25 18.49
C PRO A 396 6.08 -13.28 18.07
N TYR A 397 7.10 -13.45 18.89
CA TYR A 397 8.09 -14.47 18.66
C TYR A 397 7.48 -15.85 18.96
N THR A 398 7.62 -16.80 18.03
CA THR A 398 6.95 -18.11 18.10
C THR A 398 7.82 -19.26 18.60
N GLY A 399 9.03 -19.00 19.12
CA GLY A 399 9.83 -20.03 19.80
C GLY A 399 10.71 -20.88 18.90
N SER A 400 11.78 -21.40 19.51
CA SER A 400 12.78 -22.30 18.93
C SER A 400 12.20 -23.62 18.40
N VAL A 401 12.52 -24.00 17.15
CA VAL A 401 12.33 -25.39 16.69
C VAL A 401 13.50 -26.23 17.21
N GLY A 402 13.28 -27.04 18.23
CA GLY A 402 14.27 -28.04 18.68
C GLY A 402 15.43 -27.53 19.55
N GLY A 403 15.25 -26.41 20.28
CA GLY A 403 16.25 -25.93 21.26
C GLY A 403 17.38 -25.06 20.68
N ILE A 404 17.26 -24.65 19.43
CA ILE A 404 18.12 -23.66 18.78
C ILE A 404 17.32 -22.34 18.69
N PRO A 405 17.77 -21.25 19.35
CA PRO A 405 17.13 -19.95 19.18
C PRO A 405 17.05 -19.56 17.70
N GLN A 406 15.89 -19.06 17.27
CA GLN A 406 15.78 -18.54 15.92
C GLN A 406 16.66 -17.30 15.81
N LEU A 407 17.57 -17.28 14.84
CA LEU A 407 18.40 -16.10 14.55
C LEU A 407 17.50 -15.03 13.92
N ASP A 408 17.03 -14.10 14.74
CA ASP A 408 15.98 -13.13 14.42
C ASP A 408 16.50 -11.72 14.11
N GLN A 409 17.77 -11.45 14.37
CA GLN A 409 18.46 -10.22 14.02
C GLN A 409 19.49 -10.47 12.92
N GLU A 410 19.71 -9.50 12.04
CA GLU A 410 20.73 -9.57 10.99
C GLU A 410 21.55 -8.28 10.94
N PHE A 411 22.88 -8.42 10.99
CA PHE A 411 23.82 -7.35 10.69
C PHE A 411 24.66 -7.74 9.48
N LYS A 412 24.52 -7.01 8.37
CA LYS A 412 25.15 -7.35 7.10
C LYS A 412 25.96 -6.18 6.55
N VAL A 413 27.24 -6.43 6.31
CA VAL A 413 28.14 -5.55 5.56
C VAL A 413 28.33 -6.13 4.17
N SER A 414 28.16 -5.32 3.12
CA SER A 414 28.30 -5.79 1.74
C SER A 414 29.06 -4.77 0.90
N LEU A 415 29.87 -5.27 -0.02
CA LEU A 415 30.67 -4.48 -0.93
C LEU A 415 30.52 -5.02 -2.35
N ASN A 416 30.13 -4.14 -3.27
CA ASN A 416 29.94 -4.44 -4.69
C ASN A 416 30.89 -3.59 -5.53
N PRO A 417 32.19 -3.92 -5.57
CA PRO A 417 33.14 -3.21 -6.44
C PRO A 417 32.88 -3.53 -7.92
N SER A 418 33.19 -2.57 -8.78
CA SER A 418 33.12 -2.68 -10.24
C SER A 418 34.45 -2.29 -10.87
N ILE A 419 34.56 -2.44 -12.20
CA ILE A 419 35.76 -2.06 -12.97
C ILE A 419 36.13 -0.59 -12.76
N ASP A 420 35.13 0.30 -12.63
CA ASP A 420 35.32 1.74 -12.49
C ASP A 420 35.58 2.19 -11.04
N ASN A 421 35.47 1.28 -10.06
CA ASN A 421 35.59 1.58 -8.64
C ASN A 421 36.06 0.34 -7.86
N ASN A 422 37.31 -0.06 -8.14
CA ASN A 422 37.90 -1.34 -7.75
C ASN A 422 38.66 -1.32 -6.42
N GLU A 423 39.10 -0.16 -5.95
CA GLU A 423 39.63 0.05 -4.59
C GLU A 423 38.52 0.57 -3.70
N ARG A 424 37.88 -0.33 -2.96
CA ARG A 424 36.74 0.00 -2.11
C ARG A 424 36.96 -0.58 -0.74
N GLU A 425 36.55 0.20 0.24
CA GLU A 425 36.52 -0.18 1.63
C GLU A 425 35.13 0.17 2.15
N ILE A 426 34.51 -0.77 2.85
CA ILE A 426 33.33 -0.51 3.67
C ILE A 426 33.61 -1.03 5.07
N GLU A 427 33.33 -0.18 6.04
CA GLU A 427 33.51 -0.46 7.46
C GLU A 427 32.23 -0.07 8.19
N GLN A 428 31.70 -0.98 8.99
CA GLN A 428 30.55 -0.73 9.86
C GLN A 428 30.77 -1.38 11.22
N SER A 429 30.20 -0.78 12.26
CA SER A 429 30.34 -1.28 13.63
C SER A 429 29.00 -1.73 14.20
N ILE A 430 29.04 -2.78 15.02
CA ILE A 430 27.92 -3.29 15.81
C ILE A 430 28.36 -3.46 17.27
N THR A 431 27.50 -3.06 18.22
CA THR A 431 27.76 -3.23 19.65
C THR A 431 26.78 -4.23 20.23
N PHE A 432 27.28 -5.29 20.85
CA PHE A 432 26.50 -6.25 21.62
C PHE A 432 26.68 -5.96 23.12
N THR A 433 25.59 -5.65 23.82
CA THR A 433 25.65 -5.41 25.28
C THR A 433 25.67 -6.70 26.09
N ASN A 434 25.20 -7.81 25.51
CA ASN A 434 25.18 -9.15 26.09
C ASN A 434 25.78 -10.18 25.11
N PRO A 435 26.12 -11.41 25.56
CA PRO A 435 26.50 -12.47 24.63
C PRO A 435 25.32 -12.81 23.73
N VAL A 436 25.51 -12.84 22.41
CA VAL A 436 24.45 -13.13 21.43
C VAL A 436 24.68 -14.47 20.76
N PHE A 437 23.62 -15.26 20.60
CA PHE A 437 23.69 -16.52 19.85
C PHE A 437 23.64 -16.20 18.37
N ALA A 438 24.64 -16.60 17.59
CA ALA A 438 24.81 -16.12 16.22
C ALA A 438 25.27 -17.20 15.24
N MET A 439 25.18 -16.85 13.97
CA MET A 439 25.88 -17.46 12.87
C MET A 439 26.41 -16.35 11.97
N ILE A 440 27.70 -16.41 11.65
CA ILE A 440 28.36 -15.53 10.72
C ILE A 440 28.46 -16.30 9.40
N ASP A 441 27.93 -15.74 8.32
CA ASP A 441 28.16 -16.25 6.98
C ASP A 441 28.77 -15.18 6.08
N HIS A 442 29.53 -15.63 5.11
CA HIS A 442 30.13 -14.78 4.11
C HIS A 442 29.87 -15.36 2.71
N VAL A 443 29.84 -14.49 1.72
CA VAL A 443 29.82 -14.86 0.30
C VAL A 443 30.76 -13.94 -0.44
N ILE A 444 31.57 -14.52 -1.33
CA ILE A 444 32.30 -13.85 -2.38
C ILE A 444 31.87 -14.49 -3.70
N ASP A 445 31.32 -13.69 -4.59
CA ASP A 445 30.87 -14.11 -5.91
C ASP A 445 31.44 -13.17 -6.97
N GLY A 446 32.31 -13.67 -7.84
CA GLY A 446 32.86 -12.91 -8.95
C GLY A 446 34.17 -13.47 -9.52
N ARG A 447 34.73 -12.77 -10.51
CA ARG A 447 36.01 -13.15 -11.15
C ARG A 447 37.19 -12.39 -10.55
N LEU A 448 38.02 -13.09 -9.76
CA LEU A 448 39.25 -12.55 -9.18
C LEU A 448 40.45 -12.80 -10.11
N TRP A 449 41.20 -11.74 -10.40
CA TRP A 449 42.46 -11.79 -11.16
C TRP A 449 43.54 -11.05 -10.37
N ASP A 450 44.68 -11.70 -10.08
CA ASP A 450 45.92 -11.09 -9.52
C ASP A 450 45.76 -10.21 -8.26
N ASN A 451 44.68 -10.35 -7.47
CA ASN A 451 44.36 -9.45 -6.34
C ASN A 451 43.68 -10.20 -5.17
N ASN A 452 43.58 -9.52 -4.02
CA ASN A 452 42.94 -10.04 -2.80
C ASN A 452 41.65 -9.30 -2.42
N PHE A 453 40.68 -10.08 -1.97
CA PHE A 453 39.47 -9.64 -1.29
C PHE A 453 39.69 -9.89 0.21
N GLU A 454 39.63 -8.83 1.02
CA GLU A 454 39.89 -8.92 2.46
C GLU A 454 38.59 -8.67 3.25
N MET A 455 38.21 -9.67 4.05
CA MET A 455 37.06 -9.62 4.94
C MET A 455 37.55 -9.72 6.38
N SER A 456 37.20 -8.76 7.23
CA SER A 456 37.68 -8.74 8.61
C SER A 456 36.60 -8.35 9.61
N MET A 457 36.71 -8.87 10.83
CA MET A 457 35.94 -8.45 11.99
C MET A 457 36.86 -8.35 13.20
N SER A 458 36.79 -7.22 13.90
CA SER A 458 37.67 -6.91 15.02
C SER A 458 36.92 -6.27 16.18
N LYS A 459 37.13 -6.76 17.39
CA LYS A 459 36.62 -6.13 18.60
C LYS A 459 37.42 -4.85 18.92
N THR A 460 36.75 -3.72 19.08
CA THR A 460 37.41 -2.40 19.20
C THR A 460 37.40 -1.81 20.61
N ASP A 461 36.70 -2.42 21.56
CA ASP A 461 36.56 -1.93 22.94
C ASP A 461 37.35 -2.72 24.01
N GLY A 462 38.33 -3.53 23.59
CA GLY A 462 39.32 -4.18 24.48
C GLY A 462 39.41 -5.71 24.32
N ASP A 463 40.37 -6.33 25.02
CA ASP A 463 40.56 -7.78 25.04
C ASP A 463 39.39 -8.52 25.71
N CYS A 464 39.20 -9.78 25.35
CA CYS A 464 38.10 -10.61 25.85
C CYS A 464 38.37 -11.12 27.27
N GLU A 465 37.59 -10.69 28.26
CA GLU A 465 37.57 -11.32 29.60
C GLU A 465 36.80 -12.67 29.57
N LEU A 466 37.37 -13.69 28.92
CA LEU A 466 36.77 -15.04 28.87
C LEU A 466 36.72 -15.73 30.25
N ALA A 467 37.36 -15.15 31.27
CA ALA A 467 37.38 -15.65 32.65
C ALA A 467 35.99 -15.68 33.32
N GLN A 468 34.99 -15.01 32.75
CA GLN A 468 33.61 -15.00 33.25
C GLN A 468 32.80 -16.23 32.80
N PHE A 469 33.32 -17.05 31.87
CA PHE A 469 32.68 -18.28 31.39
C PHE A 469 33.43 -19.51 31.94
N ASN A 470 33.10 -19.94 33.17
CA ASN A 470 33.79 -20.99 33.95
C ASN A 470 33.86 -22.39 33.26
N CYS A 471 33.18 -22.60 32.14
CA CYS A 471 33.15 -23.86 31.38
C CYS A 471 34.49 -24.28 30.74
N TYR A 472 35.46 -23.37 30.70
CA TYR A 472 36.68 -23.51 29.89
C TYR A 472 37.97 -23.50 30.73
N SER A 473 37.88 -23.87 32.01
CA SER A 473 38.97 -23.74 33.00
C SER A 473 40.25 -24.55 32.70
N ASN A 474 40.21 -25.52 31.77
CA ASN A 474 41.38 -26.29 31.31
C ASN A 474 41.99 -25.80 29.98
N LEU A 475 41.57 -24.65 29.44
CA LEU A 475 42.03 -24.12 28.13
C LEU A 475 43.45 -23.52 28.12
N SER A 476 44.29 -23.79 29.11
CA SER A 476 45.68 -23.30 29.19
C SER A 476 46.61 -23.77 28.05
N LEU A 477 46.09 -24.48 27.04
CA LEU A 477 46.82 -25.03 25.89
C LEU A 477 46.28 -24.59 24.52
N ILE A 478 45.22 -23.77 24.42
CA ILE A 478 44.73 -23.29 23.12
C ILE A 478 45.36 -21.93 22.78
N ASN A 479 45.98 -21.85 21.60
CA ASN A 479 46.49 -20.60 21.06
C ASN A 479 45.32 -19.78 20.49
N LEU A 480 44.89 -18.74 21.20
CA LEU A 480 43.78 -17.85 20.82
C LEU A 480 44.08 -16.93 19.62
N TYR A 481 45.28 -17.06 19.03
CA TYR A 481 45.72 -16.31 17.85
C TYR A 481 45.65 -17.12 16.54
N LYS A 482 44.91 -18.23 16.52
CA LYS A 482 44.66 -19.01 15.31
C LYS A 482 43.52 -18.40 14.48
N ASP A 483 43.51 -18.73 13.19
CA ASP A 483 42.36 -18.48 12.31
C ASP A 483 41.10 -19.13 12.89
N TYR A 484 39.96 -18.48 12.72
CA TYR A 484 38.72 -18.84 13.40
C TYR A 484 38.22 -20.22 12.97
N ASP A 485 38.39 -20.60 11.71
CA ASP A 485 37.94 -21.92 11.25
C ASP A 485 38.72 -23.06 11.92
N GLU A 486 40.04 -22.89 12.12
CA GLU A 486 40.86 -23.84 12.88
C GLU A 486 40.55 -23.81 14.39
N LEU A 487 40.35 -22.60 14.95
CA LEU A 487 40.05 -22.42 16.36
C LEU A 487 38.65 -22.98 16.72
N ALA A 488 37.66 -22.76 15.86
CA ALA A 488 36.29 -23.22 16.02
C ALA A 488 36.19 -24.75 15.88
N GLN A 489 36.96 -25.35 14.96
CA GLN A 489 37.05 -26.81 14.88
C GLN A 489 37.71 -27.40 16.14
N GLU A 490 38.83 -26.82 16.60
CA GLU A 490 39.53 -27.27 17.81
C GLU A 490 38.67 -27.09 19.09
N LEU A 491 37.88 -26.02 19.17
CA LEU A 491 36.90 -25.79 20.24
C LEU A 491 35.75 -26.80 20.17
N ARG A 492 35.21 -27.10 18.97
CA ARG A 492 34.15 -28.12 18.79
C ARG A 492 34.62 -29.51 19.20
N GLU A 493 35.82 -29.92 18.82
CA GLU A 493 36.38 -31.23 19.17
C GLU A 493 36.64 -31.38 20.69
N LYS A 494 37.00 -30.28 21.37
CA LYS A 494 37.22 -30.25 22.83
C LYS A 494 35.92 -30.15 23.64
N ILE A 495 34.87 -29.50 23.12
CA ILE A 495 33.53 -29.48 23.73
C ILE A 495 32.93 -30.89 23.79
N VAL A 496 33.21 -31.77 22.81
CA VAL A 496 32.71 -33.16 22.78
C VAL A 496 33.35 -34.05 23.86
N THR A 497 34.50 -33.68 24.42
CA THR A 497 35.31 -34.58 25.27
C THR A 497 35.41 -34.18 26.75
N SER A 498 34.93 -32.99 27.16
CA SER A 498 35.33 -32.39 28.45
C SER A 498 34.25 -31.59 29.21
N VAL A 499 32.95 -31.91 29.13
CA VAL A 499 31.93 -31.16 29.89
C VAL A 499 31.61 -31.85 31.24
N LEU A 500 31.96 -31.19 32.35
CA LEU A 500 31.50 -31.54 33.70
C LEU A 500 31.17 -30.24 34.46
N GLY A 501 29.88 -29.88 34.56
CA GLY A 501 29.37 -28.79 35.42
C GLY A 501 28.05 -28.15 34.95
N ASP A 502 27.21 -27.73 35.91
CA ASP A 502 25.85 -27.20 35.68
C ASP A 502 25.81 -25.87 34.88
N ASP A 503 26.89 -25.09 34.83
CA ASP A 503 26.97 -23.84 34.04
C ASP A 503 27.13 -24.08 32.51
N CYS A 504 27.48 -25.30 32.09
CA CYS A 504 27.77 -25.62 30.68
C CYS A 504 26.57 -26.15 29.91
N ASP A 505 25.44 -26.36 30.58
CA ASP A 505 24.14 -26.60 29.94
C ASP A 505 23.58 -25.31 29.28
N TYR A 506 24.13 -24.14 29.61
CA TYR A 506 23.62 -22.83 29.14
C TYR A 506 24.28 -22.31 27.84
N TYR A 507 25.53 -22.71 27.54
CA TYR A 507 26.24 -22.30 26.31
C TYR A 507 26.81 -23.51 25.54
N PRO A 508 25.98 -24.29 24.83
CA PRO A 508 26.40 -25.51 24.14
C PRO A 508 27.21 -25.26 22.84
N TYR A 509 27.48 -24.00 22.50
CA TYR A 509 28.16 -23.59 21.25
C TYR A 509 29.41 -22.73 21.54
N PRO A 510 30.42 -22.73 20.63
CA PRO A 510 31.67 -21.99 20.83
C PRO A 510 31.45 -20.48 20.98
N ILE A 511 32.19 -19.83 21.91
CA ILE A 511 32.20 -18.37 22.04
C ILE A 511 33.23 -17.76 21.07
N PHE A 512 32.78 -16.81 20.26
CA PHE A 512 33.57 -15.99 19.36
C PHE A 512 33.87 -14.62 19.97
N CYS A 513 35.15 -14.28 20.04
CA CYS A 513 35.62 -12.99 20.54
C CYS A 513 36.99 -12.65 19.91
N PRO A 514 37.02 -12.26 18.62
CA PRO A 514 38.28 -11.96 17.94
C PRO A 514 38.82 -10.60 18.38
N GLY A 515 40.08 -10.54 18.81
CA GLY A 515 40.81 -9.26 18.88
C GLY A 515 40.96 -8.63 17.49
N TYR A 516 41.16 -9.47 16.46
CA TYR A 516 41.11 -9.14 15.05
C TYR A 516 41.11 -10.46 14.26
N PHE A 517 40.16 -10.67 13.35
CA PHE A 517 40.22 -11.73 12.35
C PHE A 517 40.12 -11.09 10.97
N SER A 518 40.93 -11.57 10.04
CA SER A 518 40.89 -11.16 8.64
C SER A 518 41.18 -12.39 7.77
N ASP A 519 40.30 -12.63 6.81
CA ASP A 519 40.51 -13.62 5.77
C ASP A 519 40.83 -12.91 4.46
N LYS A 520 41.92 -13.34 3.83
CA LYS A 520 42.43 -12.79 2.56
C LYS A 520 42.24 -13.85 1.49
N ILE A 521 41.28 -13.58 0.62
CA ILE A 521 40.79 -14.53 -0.36
C ILE A 521 41.15 -14.01 -1.76
N GLY A 522 41.92 -14.80 -2.52
CA GLY A 522 42.40 -14.44 -3.86
C GLY A 522 43.82 -14.96 -4.13
N PRO A 523 44.23 -15.15 -5.39
CA PRO A 523 45.38 -15.99 -5.69
C PRO A 523 46.74 -15.29 -5.50
N ASP A 524 47.64 -15.93 -4.76
CA ASP A 524 49.08 -15.69 -4.84
C ASP A 524 49.75 -16.50 -6.00
N ASP A 525 49.06 -17.48 -6.65
CA ASP A 525 49.66 -18.27 -7.78
C ASP A 525 48.70 -19.22 -8.57
N THR A 526 47.43 -18.86 -8.88
CA THR A 526 46.54 -19.74 -9.67
C THR A 526 46.12 -19.17 -11.03
N THR A 527 46.03 -20.05 -12.03
CA THR A 527 45.82 -19.71 -13.45
C THR A 527 44.34 -19.66 -13.88
N GLU A 528 43.38 -19.75 -12.95
CA GLU A 528 41.93 -19.86 -13.21
C GLU A 528 41.17 -18.70 -12.54
N PRO A 529 40.39 -17.88 -13.29
CA PRO A 529 39.90 -16.57 -12.83
C PRO A 529 38.49 -16.53 -12.21
N TYR A 530 37.83 -17.68 -11.99
CA TYR A 530 36.47 -17.74 -11.45
C TYR A 530 36.50 -18.20 -10.00
N TYR A 531 35.89 -17.42 -9.09
CA TYR A 531 35.92 -17.72 -7.66
C TYR A 531 34.54 -17.51 -7.04
N PHE A 532 33.99 -18.60 -6.48
CA PHE A 532 32.79 -18.57 -5.65
C PHE A 532 33.17 -19.20 -4.32
N GLU A 533 33.12 -18.39 -3.26
CA GLU A 533 33.34 -18.87 -1.91
C GLU A 533 32.18 -18.44 -1.02
N SER A 534 31.68 -19.40 -0.27
CA SER A 534 30.67 -19.15 0.74
C SER A 534 30.97 -20.04 1.94
N GLY A 535 31.04 -19.43 3.12
CA GLY A 535 31.27 -20.13 4.37
C GLY A 535 30.28 -19.67 5.42
N ALA A 536 30.02 -20.54 6.39
CA ALA A 536 29.24 -20.21 7.58
C ALA A 536 29.95 -20.75 8.81
N SER A 537 30.04 -19.94 9.86
CA SER A 537 30.60 -20.31 11.16
C SER A 537 29.80 -21.41 11.86
N GLY A 538 28.62 -21.77 11.35
CA GLY A 538 27.59 -22.47 12.13
C GLY A 538 27.19 -21.66 13.36
N TYR A 539 26.57 -22.33 14.32
CA TYR A 539 26.08 -21.71 15.56
C TYR A 539 27.21 -21.42 16.55
N ILE A 540 27.27 -20.17 17.01
CA ILE A 540 28.31 -19.61 17.87
C ILE A 540 27.68 -18.66 18.89
N TYR A 541 28.41 -18.25 19.91
CA TYR A 541 28.04 -17.12 20.78
C TYR A 541 29.02 -15.96 20.58
N ILE A 542 28.59 -14.78 20.19
CA ILE A 542 29.48 -13.60 20.10
C ILE A 542 29.50 -12.91 21.47
N ALA A 543 30.69 -12.69 22.02
CA ALA A 543 30.84 -12.06 23.33
C ALA A 543 30.41 -10.57 23.30
N PRO A 544 30.00 -9.98 24.44
CA PRO A 544 29.70 -8.55 24.52
C PRO A 544 30.87 -7.69 24.08
N GLY A 545 30.54 -6.57 23.44
CA GLY A 545 31.47 -5.52 23.03
C GLY A 545 31.14 -4.97 21.65
N THR A 546 32.00 -4.08 21.19
CA THR A 546 31.87 -3.37 19.93
C THR A 546 32.77 -4.02 18.90
N TYR A 547 32.19 -4.42 17.79
CA TYR A 547 32.87 -5.08 16.69
C TYR A 547 32.80 -4.21 15.46
N THR A 548 33.94 -4.06 14.81
CA THR A 548 34.07 -3.40 13.52
C THR A 548 34.22 -4.48 12.46
N ILE A 549 33.37 -4.43 11.44
CA ILE A 549 33.33 -5.36 10.32
C ILE A 549 33.71 -4.58 9.08
N LYS A 550 34.73 -5.07 8.38
CA LYS A 550 35.38 -4.37 7.29
C LYS A 550 35.57 -5.29 6.09
N ILE A 551 35.17 -4.81 4.92
CA ILE A 551 35.40 -5.46 3.64
C ILE A 551 36.23 -4.51 2.77
N THR A 552 37.37 -4.99 2.27
CA THR A 552 38.34 -4.17 1.50
C THR A 552 38.77 -4.89 0.23
N THR A 553 38.99 -4.13 -0.84
CA THR A 553 39.58 -4.61 -2.10
C THR A 553 40.77 -3.76 -2.54
N ASN A 554 41.81 -4.40 -3.11
CA ASN A 554 43.01 -3.72 -3.61
C ASN A 554 43.26 -4.01 -5.10
N ASN A 555 43.30 -2.98 -5.95
CA ASN A 555 43.78 -2.92 -7.36
C ASN A 555 43.23 -3.94 -8.41
N LEU A 556 43.58 -3.70 -9.68
CA LEU A 556 42.80 -3.91 -10.94
C LEU A 556 42.07 -5.26 -11.18
N PHE A 557 40.74 -5.25 -11.01
CA PHE A 557 39.78 -6.19 -11.63
C PHE A 557 39.75 -6.06 -13.17
N ARG A 558 39.67 -7.18 -13.91
CA ARG A 558 39.78 -7.18 -15.39
C ARG A 558 38.53 -7.50 -16.20
N SER A 559 37.41 -7.97 -15.62
CA SER A 559 36.27 -8.31 -16.48
C SER A 559 34.85 -8.10 -15.95
N GLU A 560 34.55 -8.21 -14.64
CA GLU A 560 33.15 -8.18 -14.15
C GLU A 560 33.07 -7.63 -12.71
N SER A 561 31.88 -7.21 -12.25
CA SER A 561 31.62 -6.79 -10.87
C SER A 561 31.75 -7.97 -9.91
N ILE A 562 32.25 -7.71 -8.69
CA ILE A 562 32.33 -8.71 -7.62
C ILE A 562 31.32 -8.33 -6.55
N TYR A 563 30.73 -9.33 -5.90
CA TYR A 563 29.86 -9.17 -4.76
C TYR A 563 30.50 -9.85 -3.56
N GLY A 564 30.67 -9.12 -2.46
CA GLY A 564 31.15 -9.69 -1.20
C GLY A 564 30.27 -9.25 -0.03
N HIS A 565 29.90 -10.16 0.86
CA HIS A 565 29.27 -9.80 2.14
C HIS A 565 29.83 -10.58 3.32
N ILE A 566 29.78 -9.94 4.49
CA ILE A 566 29.83 -10.58 5.80
C ILE A 566 28.47 -10.32 6.45
N ARG A 567 27.81 -11.39 6.87
CA ARG A 567 26.49 -11.35 7.50
C ARG A 567 26.55 -12.05 8.84
N ILE A 568 26.11 -11.36 9.89
CA ILE A 568 25.92 -11.91 11.22
C ILE A 568 24.41 -12.04 11.41
N ARG A 569 23.91 -13.27 11.43
CA ARG A 569 22.54 -13.57 11.90
C ARG A 569 22.64 -13.91 13.36
N TYR A 570 21.96 -13.18 14.23
CA TYR A 570 22.08 -13.38 15.67
C TYR A 570 20.75 -13.28 16.38
N HIS A 571 20.75 -13.75 17.61
CA HIS A 571 19.69 -13.71 18.57
C HIS A 571 20.26 -13.02 19.81
N ASP A 572 19.72 -11.84 20.12
CA ASP A 572 20.09 -11.09 21.31
C ASP A 572 19.10 -11.40 22.43
N ALA A 573 19.53 -12.23 23.38
CA ALA A 573 18.78 -12.50 24.58
C ALA A 573 18.87 -11.29 25.52
N THR A 574 18.11 -10.23 25.24
CA THR A 574 18.00 -9.07 26.12
C THR A 574 17.37 -9.51 27.45
N GLY A 575 18.21 -9.83 28.44
CA GLY A 575 17.72 -10.11 29.79
C GLY A 575 18.53 -11.08 30.64
N GLY A 576 19.65 -11.66 30.18
CA GLY A 576 20.50 -12.51 31.03
C GLY A 576 19.80 -13.75 31.64
N THR A 577 18.60 -14.11 31.16
CA THR A 577 17.77 -15.20 31.68
C THR A 577 17.51 -16.31 30.65
N GLY A 578 17.97 -16.18 29.40
CA GLY A 578 17.77 -17.19 28.36
C GLY A 578 16.30 -17.40 28.02
N GLN A 579 15.49 -16.35 28.12
CA GLN A 579 14.11 -16.34 27.65
C GLN A 579 14.08 -15.73 26.25
N ASP A 580 13.42 -16.43 25.34
CA ASP A 580 13.08 -15.94 24.01
C ASP A 580 12.41 -14.55 24.09
N PRO A 581 12.70 -13.61 23.16
CA PRO A 581 12.08 -12.29 23.16
C PRO A 581 10.57 -12.47 22.95
N LEU A 582 9.76 -11.55 23.49
CA LEU A 582 8.31 -11.62 23.27
C LEU A 582 7.91 -11.26 21.83
N PHE A 583 8.74 -10.46 21.15
CA PHE A 583 8.48 -9.94 19.81
C PHE A 583 9.77 -9.86 18.99
N VAL A 584 9.63 -9.85 17.66
CA VAL A 584 10.72 -9.60 16.69
C VAL A 584 10.25 -8.72 15.54
N ASN A 585 11.18 -8.02 14.90
CA ASN A 585 10.93 -7.28 13.66
C ASN A 585 11.06 -8.24 12.48
N LYS A 586 9.94 -8.53 11.82
CA LYS A 586 9.91 -9.40 10.66
C LYS A 586 9.97 -8.58 9.38
N PRO A 587 10.92 -8.86 8.47
CA PRO A 587 10.93 -8.29 7.13
C PRO A 587 9.64 -8.59 6.36
N ILE A 588 9.03 -7.54 5.83
CA ILE A 588 7.86 -7.55 4.94
C ILE A 588 8.28 -6.96 3.60
N GLY A 589 7.66 -7.41 2.50
CA GLY A 589 8.01 -6.97 1.15
C GLY A 589 8.08 -5.45 0.93
N GLY A 590 8.79 -5.05 -0.12
CA GLY A 590 9.00 -3.66 -0.48
C GLY A 590 10.01 -2.91 0.40
N ILE A 591 10.18 -1.62 0.17
CA ILE A 591 11.16 -0.76 0.85
C ILE A 591 10.52 0.53 1.37
N ARG A 592 11.23 1.19 2.29
CA ARG A 592 10.94 2.52 2.83
C ARG A 592 12.18 3.41 2.79
N VAL A 593 12.01 4.72 2.80
CA VAL A 593 13.13 5.69 2.82
C VAL A 593 13.75 5.69 4.21
N ARG A 594 15.05 5.38 4.29
CA ARG A 594 15.82 5.45 5.54
C ARG A 594 16.43 6.83 5.73
N GLU A 595 16.95 7.42 4.65
CA GLU A 595 17.74 8.65 4.75
C GLU A 595 17.73 9.47 3.46
N LEU A 596 17.77 10.80 3.62
CA LEU A 596 18.01 11.78 2.56
C LEU A 596 19.21 12.65 2.95
N VAL A 597 20.18 12.78 2.05
CA VAL A 597 21.37 13.61 2.28
C VAL A 597 21.46 14.67 1.18
N ASP A 598 21.35 15.94 1.56
CA ASP A 598 21.54 17.07 0.66
C ASP A 598 23.01 17.51 0.68
N VAL A 599 23.59 17.64 -0.50
CA VAL A 599 24.98 18.00 -0.75
C VAL A 599 25.03 19.22 -1.67
N ASN A 600 25.86 20.20 -1.34
CA ASN A 600 26.02 21.39 -2.17
C ASN A 600 26.95 21.15 -3.39
N GLU A 601 27.11 22.18 -4.21
CA GLU A 601 27.93 22.17 -5.43
C GLU A 601 29.42 21.85 -5.19
N TYR A 602 29.91 22.00 -3.96
CA TYR A 602 31.31 21.71 -3.59
C TYR A 602 31.49 20.30 -2.99
N GLY A 603 30.42 19.51 -2.92
CA GLY A 603 30.45 18.16 -2.32
C GLY A 603 30.32 18.13 -0.80
N TYR A 604 29.98 19.26 -0.15
CA TYR A 604 29.76 19.29 1.30
C TYR A 604 28.30 18.93 1.63
N GLN A 605 28.14 18.00 2.58
CA GLN A 605 26.85 17.68 3.16
C GLN A 605 26.26 18.89 3.90
N THR A 606 25.15 19.40 3.40
CA THR A 606 24.44 20.55 4.00
C THR A 606 23.33 20.12 4.92
N SER A 607 22.66 19.00 4.62
CA SER A 607 21.56 18.50 5.44
C SER A 607 21.44 16.99 5.35
N VAL A 608 21.04 16.37 6.47
CA VAL A 608 20.63 14.96 6.53
C VAL A 608 19.26 14.88 7.17
N ARG A 609 18.36 14.12 6.57
CA ARG A 609 17.08 13.69 7.15
C ARG A 609 17.11 12.17 7.26
N SER A 610 17.15 11.64 8.47
CA SER A 610 17.10 10.19 8.72
C SER A 610 15.76 9.83 9.35
N TYR A 611 15.17 8.71 8.95
CA TYR A 611 13.85 8.26 9.40
C TYR A 611 14.00 6.97 10.21
N ASN A 612 13.36 6.93 11.38
CA ASN A 612 13.26 5.75 12.23
C ASN A 612 11.78 5.37 12.37
N TYR A 613 11.48 4.11 12.08
CA TYR A 613 10.14 3.54 12.05
C TYR A 613 9.83 2.65 13.27
N ASN A 614 10.76 2.60 14.24
CA ASN A 614 10.66 1.76 15.42
C ASN A 614 10.16 2.55 16.64
N ASP A 615 9.51 1.84 17.56
CA ASP A 615 9.12 2.30 18.89
C ASP A 615 10.36 2.49 19.79
N SER A 616 10.14 2.97 21.02
CA SER A 616 11.23 3.20 21.98
C SER A 616 11.93 1.92 22.45
N GLU A 617 11.33 0.75 22.22
CA GLU A 617 11.91 -0.57 22.53
C GLU A 617 12.69 -1.14 21.33
N GLY A 618 12.71 -0.44 20.19
CA GLY A 618 13.39 -0.87 18.96
C GLY A 618 12.54 -1.73 18.03
N PHE A 619 11.27 -1.95 18.32
CA PHE A 619 10.37 -2.73 17.46
C PHE A 619 9.65 -1.87 16.44
N SER A 620 9.45 -2.38 15.23
CA SER A 620 8.76 -1.67 14.16
C SER A 620 7.35 -1.25 14.59
N THR A 621 7.02 0.02 14.34
CA THR A 621 5.64 0.54 14.44
C THR A 621 4.78 0.15 13.23
N GLY A 622 5.34 -0.65 12.32
CA GLY A 622 4.69 -1.17 11.15
C GLY A 622 3.59 -2.16 11.50
N HIS A 623 2.40 -1.92 10.94
CA HIS A 623 1.28 -2.83 10.90
C HIS A 623 1.12 -3.35 9.48
N GLN A 624 0.97 -4.65 9.35
CA GLN A 624 0.76 -5.27 8.05
C GLN A 624 -0.59 -4.83 7.47
N ASN A 625 -0.55 -4.05 6.39
CA ASN A 625 -1.71 -3.59 5.63
C ASN A 625 -2.22 -4.70 4.70
N GLN A 626 -1.27 -5.46 4.12
CA GLN A 626 -1.57 -6.54 3.18
C GLN A 626 -1.11 -7.87 3.74
N ILE A 627 -2.07 -8.71 4.11
CA ILE A 627 -1.85 -10.12 4.40
C ILE A 627 -1.97 -10.86 3.08
N PRO A 628 -0.88 -11.38 2.52
CA PRO A 628 -0.97 -12.08 1.27
C PRO A 628 -1.65 -13.43 1.54
N VAL A 629 -2.79 -13.65 0.88
CA VAL A 629 -3.55 -14.90 0.99
C VAL A 629 -2.85 -15.92 0.10
N TYR A 630 -1.94 -16.71 0.65
CA TYR A 630 -1.23 -17.78 -0.08
C TYR A 630 -1.84 -19.16 0.09
N SER A 631 -2.83 -19.34 0.96
CA SER A 631 -3.48 -20.63 1.18
C SER A 631 -4.85 -20.43 1.80
N ASP A 632 -5.90 -20.77 1.05
CA ASP A 632 -7.17 -21.14 1.65
C ASP A 632 -7.10 -22.65 1.92
N VAL A 633 -6.80 -23.02 3.17
CA VAL A 633 -6.82 -24.42 3.59
C VAL A 633 -8.28 -24.83 3.76
N HIS A 634 -8.75 -25.75 2.93
CA HIS A 634 -10.06 -26.36 3.07
C HIS A 634 -9.89 -27.80 3.55
N SER A 635 -9.94 -27.99 4.87
CA SER A 635 -9.93 -29.33 5.46
C SER A 635 -11.29 -30.00 5.28
N TRP A 636 -11.39 -30.82 4.24
CA TRP A 636 -12.54 -31.71 4.09
C TRP A 636 -12.28 -32.98 4.90
N GLN A 637 -13.28 -33.44 5.65
CA GLN A 637 -13.32 -34.78 6.20
C GLN A 637 -14.39 -35.55 5.44
N TYR A 638 -13.95 -36.49 4.61
CA TYR A 638 -14.84 -37.46 3.97
C TYR A 638 -14.95 -38.68 4.88
N GLN A 639 -16.17 -39.09 5.22
CA GLN A 639 -16.45 -40.41 5.77
C GLN A 639 -17.42 -41.09 4.81
N ASN A 640 -16.94 -42.06 4.03
CA ASN A 640 -17.81 -42.92 3.25
C ASN A 640 -18.46 -43.93 4.21
N PHE A 641 -19.72 -43.70 4.60
CA PHE A 641 -20.55 -44.77 5.17
C PHE A 641 -21.18 -45.53 4.01
N ASN A 642 -20.50 -46.55 3.48
CA ASN A 642 -21.20 -47.55 2.68
C ASN A 642 -22.02 -48.42 3.65
N VAL A 643 -23.32 -48.23 3.60
CA VAL A 643 -24.29 -48.99 4.36
C VAL A 643 -24.68 -50.20 3.53
N TYR A 644 -24.22 -51.40 3.92
CA TYR A 644 -24.53 -52.63 3.22
C TYR A 644 -25.89 -53.15 3.71
N CYS A 645 -26.89 -53.18 2.82
CA CYS A 645 -28.19 -53.78 3.11
C CYS A 645 -28.30 -55.12 2.36
N GLU A 646 -27.73 -56.20 2.90
CA GLU A 646 -27.99 -57.53 2.36
C GLU A 646 -29.45 -57.93 2.64
N ASN A 647 -30.29 -57.88 1.59
CA ASN A 647 -31.69 -58.31 1.53
C ASN A 647 -32.80 -57.34 1.98
N CYS A 648 -32.71 -56.04 1.61
CA CYS A 648 -33.90 -55.17 1.68
C CYS A 648 -34.84 -55.39 0.49
N LEU A 649 -35.85 -56.25 0.67
CA LEU A 649 -36.97 -56.39 -0.27
C LEU A 649 -38.06 -55.31 -0.10
N TYR A 650 -37.91 -54.35 0.83
CA TYR A 650 -38.76 -53.16 0.95
C TYR A 650 -37.96 -51.93 1.40
N PRO A 651 -38.02 -50.79 0.67
CA PRO A 651 -37.10 -49.64 0.84
C PRO A 651 -37.55 -48.62 1.92
N SER A 652 -38.17 -49.03 3.02
CA SER A 652 -38.78 -48.07 3.97
C SER A 652 -38.38 -48.19 5.45
N ASP A 653 -37.33 -48.95 5.81
CA ASP A 653 -36.81 -48.98 7.19
C ASP A 653 -35.27 -48.91 7.23
N PRO A 654 -34.69 -47.73 7.51
CA PRO A 654 -33.24 -47.52 7.59
C PRO A 654 -32.56 -48.18 8.81
N SER A 655 -33.32 -48.71 9.76
CA SER A 655 -32.78 -49.27 11.01
C SER A 655 -32.15 -50.66 10.87
N GLN A 656 -32.26 -51.28 9.70
CA GLN A 656 -31.82 -52.66 9.41
C GLN A 656 -30.45 -52.76 8.74
N CYS A 657 -29.81 -51.64 8.42
CA CYS A 657 -28.54 -51.66 7.69
C CYS A 657 -27.36 -51.29 8.61
N GLY A 658 -26.28 -52.07 8.51
CA GLY A 658 -25.05 -51.88 9.29
C GLY A 658 -23.91 -51.32 8.44
N PRO A 659 -22.89 -50.71 9.06
CA PRO A 659 -21.68 -50.28 8.36
C PRO A 659 -20.94 -51.49 7.80
N ASP A 660 -20.52 -51.42 6.53
CA ASP A 660 -19.67 -52.42 5.89
C ASP A 660 -18.27 -52.43 6.54
N PRO A 661 -17.81 -53.55 7.12
CA PRO A 661 -16.50 -53.63 7.78
C PRO A 661 -15.31 -53.75 6.80
N GLU A 662 -15.51 -53.94 5.49
CA GLU A 662 -14.41 -54.16 4.52
C GLU A 662 -13.98 -52.91 3.73
N LEU A 663 -14.56 -51.73 3.97
CA LEU A 663 -14.24 -50.51 3.22
C LEU A 663 -13.57 -49.45 4.10
N SER A 664 -12.32 -49.13 3.76
CA SER A 664 -11.45 -48.18 4.44
C SER A 664 -12.04 -46.77 4.49
N ASN A 665 -11.93 -46.11 5.65
CA ASN A 665 -12.25 -44.69 5.80
C ASN A 665 -11.20 -43.84 5.06
N TRP A 666 -11.62 -43.03 4.08
CA TRP A 666 -10.74 -42.10 3.36
C TRP A 666 -10.97 -40.68 3.83
N THR A 667 -10.03 -40.11 4.57
CA THR A 667 -10.07 -38.67 4.89
C THR A 667 -9.27 -37.93 3.83
N ARG A 668 -9.92 -37.09 3.00
CA ARG A 668 -9.24 -36.28 1.97
C ARG A 668 -9.32 -34.79 2.31
N SER A 669 -8.20 -34.11 2.51
CA SER A 669 -8.13 -32.66 2.70
C SER A 669 -7.54 -31.96 1.46
N VAL A 670 -8.01 -30.75 1.15
CA VAL A 670 -7.61 -29.98 -0.05
C VAL A 670 -7.09 -28.62 0.37
N GLU A 671 -5.84 -28.31 0.01
CA GLU A 671 -5.26 -26.98 0.21
C GLU A 671 -5.21 -26.27 -1.14
N GLU A 672 -5.94 -25.16 -1.28
CA GLU A 672 -5.89 -24.32 -2.47
C GLU A 672 -5.01 -23.10 -2.20
N HIS A 673 -4.01 -22.91 -3.04
CA HIS A 673 -3.10 -21.77 -3.04
C HIS A 673 -3.41 -20.91 -4.26
N LYS A 674 -3.80 -19.65 -4.04
CA LYS A 674 -4.04 -18.68 -5.11
C LYS A 674 -3.12 -17.50 -4.92
N GLN A 675 -2.38 -17.11 -5.95
CA GLN A 675 -1.72 -15.81 -5.96
C GLN A 675 -2.77 -14.80 -6.45
N ALA A 676 -3.42 -14.09 -5.52
CA ALA A 676 -4.31 -13.00 -5.91
C ALA A 676 -3.47 -11.90 -6.59
N ALA A 677 -3.73 -11.66 -7.87
CA ALA A 677 -3.11 -10.56 -8.61
C ALA A 677 -3.70 -9.25 -8.08
N PHE A 678 -2.89 -8.47 -7.38
CA PHE A 678 -3.19 -7.07 -7.11
C PHE A 678 -2.74 -6.26 -8.33
N THR A 679 -3.67 -5.50 -8.93
CA THR A 679 -3.43 -4.78 -10.18
C THR A 679 -2.57 -3.54 -9.93
N THR A 680 -1.68 -3.24 -10.87
CA THR A 680 -0.79 -2.06 -10.86
C THR A 680 -1.53 -0.73 -10.98
N LEU A 681 -2.82 -0.76 -11.32
CA LEU A 681 -3.70 0.41 -11.50
C LEU A 681 -4.16 1.07 -10.20
N ASN A 682 -3.78 0.54 -9.03
CA ASN A 682 -4.30 1.00 -7.75
C ASN A 682 -3.14 1.45 -6.83
N ALA A 683 -2.74 2.73 -6.95
CA ALA A 683 -1.58 3.32 -6.26
C ALA A 683 -1.62 3.19 -4.72
N THR A 684 -2.81 3.03 -4.12
CA THR A 684 -2.99 2.81 -2.68
C THR A 684 -2.72 1.37 -2.22
N HIS A 685 -2.62 0.41 -3.15
CA HIS A 685 -2.44 -1.02 -2.85
C HIS A 685 -1.01 -1.53 -3.09
N GLY A 686 -0.02 -0.62 -3.15
CA GLY A 686 1.39 -0.97 -3.37
C GLY A 686 2.27 -1.02 -2.11
N VAL A 687 1.74 -0.69 -0.93
CA VAL A 687 2.52 -0.68 0.32
C VAL A 687 1.98 -1.74 1.28
N PRO A 688 2.78 -2.78 1.61
CA PRO A 688 2.32 -3.88 2.45
C PRO A 688 2.30 -3.55 3.94
N VAL A 689 2.91 -2.43 4.35
CA VAL A 689 3.06 -2.02 5.76
C VAL A 689 2.60 -0.57 5.95
N TYR A 690 1.97 -0.33 7.09
CA TYR A 690 1.55 0.98 7.57
C TYR A 690 2.27 1.31 8.88
N TYR A 691 2.97 2.44 8.97
CA TYR A 691 3.68 2.82 10.20
C TYR A 691 2.84 3.76 11.06
N THR A 692 2.64 3.40 12.33
CA THR A 692 1.93 4.24 13.31
C THR A 692 2.80 5.29 13.97
N GLY A 693 4.13 5.15 13.88
CA GLY A 693 5.07 6.12 14.44
C GLY A 693 6.29 6.29 13.54
N ILE A 694 6.63 7.54 13.22
CA ILE A 694 7.84 7.86 12.46
C ILE A 694 8.58 8.96 13.20
N THR A 695 9.87 8.75 13.42
CA THR A 695 10.78 9.74 13.97
C THR A 695 11.74 10.20 12.89
N MET A 696 11.66 11.47 12.50
CA MET A 696 12.60 12.10 11.59
C MET A 696 13.65 12.88 12.38
N THR A 697 14.94 12.58 12.16
CA THR A 697 16.05 13.38 12.67
C THR A 697 16.59 14.27 11.55
N HIS A 698 16.67 15.57 11.79
CA HIS A 698 17.25 16.54 10.87
C HIS A 698 18.58 17.10 11.39
N SER A 699 19.62 16.95 10.57
CA SER A 699 20.97 17.44 10.85
C SER A 699 21.40 18.44 9.78
N LEU A 700 22.18 19.46 10.16
CA LEU A 700 22.91 20.33 9.22
C LEU A 700 24.40 20.06 9.40
N GLY A 701 25.05 19.54 8.36
CA GLY A 701 26.38 18.95 8.48
C GLY A 701 26.41 17.80 9.50
N ASN A 702 27.33 17.87 10.48
CA ASN A 702 27.47 16.87 11.55
C ASN A 702 26.67 17.18 12.82
N THR A 703 25.91 18.29 12.84
CA THR A 703 25.16 18.71 14.03
C THR A 703 23.70 18.32 13.87
N LYS A 704 23.18 17.49 14.78
CA LYS A 704 21.73 17.24 14.89
C LYS A 704 21.07 18.51 15.42
N ASN A 705 20.14 19.09 14.66
CA ASN A 705 19.53 20.37 15.02
C ASN A 705 18.09 20.22 15.46
N ALA A 706 17.35 19.30 14.83
CA ALA A 706 15.95 19.08 15.13
C ALA A 706 15.59 17.61 15.04
N ILE A 707 14.67 17.19 15.90
CA ILE A 707 14.01 15.89 15.80
C ILE A 707 12.52 16.17 15.71
N ALA A 708 11.85 15.56 14.74
CA ALA A 708 10.41 15.58 14.62
C ALA A 708 9.86 14.16 14.79
N LYS A 709 8.98 13.95 15.76
CA LYS A 709 8.24 12.70 15.93
C LYS A 709 6.83 12.92 15.44
N GLN A 710 6.33 12.01 14.62
CA GLN A 710 4.96 12.01 14.17
C GLN A 710 4.34 10.65 14.46
N GLU A 711 3.26 10.68 15.24
CA GLU A 711 2.40 9.53 15.45
C GLU A 711 1.14 9.66 14.61
N TYR A 712 0.59 8.51 14.24
CA TYR A 712 -0.60 8.39 13.41
C TYR A 712 -1.57 7.42 14.06
N LEU A 713 -2.86 7.79 14.07
CA LEU A 713 -3.89 6.81 14.42
C LEU A 713 -3.83 5.67 13.41
N LEU A 714 -3.93 4.43 13.89
CA LEU A 714 -4.44 3.37 13.03
C LEU A 714 -5.79 3.82 12.47
N PRO A 715 -6.05 3.60 11.18
CA PRO A 715 -7.25 4.12 10.53
C PRO A 715 -8.54 3.59 11.16
N MET A 716 -8.48 2.57 12.05
CA MET A 716 -9.67 1.86 12.54
C MET A 716 -9.66 1.44 14.01
N GLU A 717 -9.17 2.28 14.92
CA GLU A 717 -9.45 2.09 16.35
C GLU A 717 -10.91 2.41 16.72
N GLY A 718 -11.49 1.60 17.61
CA GLY A 718 -12.49 2.07 18.58
C GLY A 718 -13.93 2.14 18.11
N GLY A 719 -14.67 1.05 18.29
CA GLY A 719 -16.12 1.09 18.41
C GLY A 719 -16.63 -0.31 18.72
N GLY A 720 -17.59 -0.43 19.65
CA GLY A 720 -18.08 -1.72 20.11
C GLY A 720 -18.60 -2.62 18.97
N TYR A 721 -19.04 -3.83 19.32
CA TYR A 721 -19.54 -4.87 18.39
C TYR A 721 -20.51 -4.38 17.29
N TYR A 722 -21.18 -3.23 17.51
CA TYR A 722 -22.25 -2.63 16.68
C TYR A 722 -21.83 -1.44 15.82
N SER A 723 -20.55 -1.05 15.76
CA SER A 723 -20.08 0.07 14.92
C SER A 723 -19.40 -0.42 13.63
N TYR A 724 -19.61 0.30 12.52
CA TYR A 724 -19.09 -0.06 11.19
C TYR A 724 -18.48 1.16 10.45
N PRO A 725 -17.40 0.99 9.65
CA PRO A 725 -16.67 -0.25 9.34
C PRO A 725 -15.91 -0.86 10.54
N ARG A 726 -15.87 -2.20 10.60
CA ARG A 726 -14.95 -2.95 11.48
C ARG A 726 -13.56 -2.97 10.86
N TYR A 727 -12.51 -3.14 11.66
CA TYR A 727 -11.12 -3.23 11.16
C TYR A 727 -11.07 -4.14 9.93
N PRO A 728 -10.73 -3.63 8.74
CA PRO A 728 -10.84 -4.39 7.53
C PRO A 728 -9.64 -5.31 7.51
N GLN A 729 -9.92 -6.61 7.59
CA GLN A 729 -8.97 -7.56 7.03
C GLN A 729 -8.82 -7.18 5.56
N HIS A 730 -7.63 -6.71 5.17
CA HIS A 730 -7.25 -6.33 3.79
C HIS A 730 -7.81 -4.98 3.26
N GLY A 731 -8.24 -4.04 4.11
CA GLY A 731 -8.71 -2.72 3.66
C GLY A 731 -7.64 -1.63 3.67
N ASP A 732 -7.91 -0.55 2.92
CA ASP A 732 -7.00 0.59 2.76
C ASP A 732 -6.72 1.31 4.10
N MET A 733 -5.54 1.04 4.68
CA MET A 733 -5.05 1.75 5.87
C MET A 733 -4.29 3.04 5.56
N THR A 734 -4.19 3.47 4.30
CA THR A 734 -3.32 4.59 3.88
C THR A 734 -3.85 5.99 4.24
N LYS A 735 -5.03 6.10 4.86
CA LYS A 735 -5.60 7.37 5.35
C LYS A 735 -5.15 7.71 6.78
N SER A 736 -3.84 7.64 7.02
CA SER A 736 -3.25 8.01 8.31
C SER A 736 -3.63 9.44 8.70
N MET A 737 -4.11 9.61 9.92
CA MET A 737 -4.38 10.93 10.48
C MET A 737 -3.34 11.21 11.57
N PRO A 738 -2.58 12.33 11.47
CA PRO A 738 -1.58 12.68 12.46
C PRO A 738 -2.25 12.88 13.83
N THR A 739 -1.74 12.22 14.86
CA THR A 739 -2.23 12.39 16.25
C THR A 739 -1.35 13.32 17.03
N ILE A 740 -0.07 12.99 17.11
CA ILE A 740 0.88 13.69 17.95
C ILE A 740 2.06 14.05 17.06
N GLY A 741 2.33 15.35 16.93
CA GLY A 741 3.53 15.89 16.32
C GLY A 741 4.38 16.55 17.40
N GLU A 742 5.61 16.09 17.58
CA GLU A 742 6.56 16.66 18.53
C GLU A 742 7.80 17.14 17.82
N GLN A 743 8.30 18.31 18.21
CA GLN A 743 9.57 18.87 17.75
C GLN A 743 10.51 19.08 18.93
N PHE A 744 11.75 18.64 18.80
CA PHE A 744 12.79 18.75 19.81
C PHE A 744 13.99 19.53 19.26
N ASN A 745 14.63 20.34 20.10
CA ASN A 745 15.93 20.93 19.82
C ASN A 745 17.03 20.00 20.38
N GLY A 746 17.96 19.54 19.54
CA GLY A 746 19.17 18.83 20.00
C GLY A 746 19.20 17.30 19.83
N LEU A 747 20.04 16.63 20.63
CA LEU A 747 20.71 15.35 20.29
C LEU A 747 19.97 14.05 20.67
N ASP A 748 19.03 14.06 21.62
CA ASP A 748 18.41 12.84 22.16
C ASP A 748 16.96 13.05 22.67
N ILE A 749 16.04 12.18 22.24
CA ILE A 749 14.61 12.19 22.60
C ILE A 749 14.39 11.68 24.03
N ALA A 750 15.25 10.77 24.50
CA ALA A 750 15.04 10.07 25.78
C ALA A 750 15.13 10.98 27.02
N MET A 751 15.64 12.21 26.86
CA MET A 751 15.84 13.19 27.94
C MET A 751 15.38 14.61 27.62
N ALA A 752 14.84 14.87 26.42
CA ALA A 752 14.45 16.20 26.00
C ALA A 752 12.93 16.40 26.11
N ASN A 753 12.52 17.52 26.69
CA ASN A 753 11.14 17.98 26.53
C ASN A 753 10.94 18.53 25.12
N PRO A 754 9.79 18.27 24.47
CA PRO A 754 9.50 18.86 23.18
C PRO A 754 9.41 20.38 23.30
N VAL A 755 9.97 21.06 22.30
CA VAL A 755 9.89 22.51 22.10
C VAL A 755 8.53 22.89 21.53
N SER A 756 8.00 22.02 20.67
CA SER A 756 6.63 22.10 20.16
C SER A 756 5.94 20.75 20.24
N THR A 757 4.70 20.73 20.66
CA THR A 757 3.81 19.56 20.63
C THR A 757 2.47 19.97 20.04
N THR A 758 2.00 19.22 19.06
CA THR A 758 0.66 19.33 18.48
C THR A 758 -0.06 18.01 18.70
N THR A 759 -1.20 18.03 19.36
CA THR A 759 -2.06 16.87 19.56
C THR A 759 -3.39 17.11 18.88
N GLN A 760 -3.80 16.21 17.99
CA GLN A 760 -5.07 16.24 17.28
C GLN A 760 -5.96 15.08 17.70
N SER A 761 -7.19 15.42 18.06
CA SER A 761 -8.26 14.47 18.33
C SER A 761 -9.28 14.51 17.19
N TYR A 762 -9.90 13.37 16.92
CA TYR A 762 -10.78 13.21 15.78
C TYR A 762 -12.15 12.67 16.18
N ASP A 763 -13.20 13.30 15.65
CA ASP A 763 -14.52 12.68 15.58
C ASP A 763 -14.53 11.67 14.44
N VAL A 764 -14.94 10.44 14.75
CA VAL A 764 -15.15 9.40 13.73
C VAL A 764 -16.63 9.36 13.38
N VAL A 765 -16.96 9.76 12.16
CA VAL A 765 -18.32 9.62 11.63
C VAL A 765 -18.49 8.19 11.12
N ARG A 766 -19.28 7.39 11.85
CA ARG A 766 -19.55 5.97 11.53
C ARG A 766 -21.01 5.73 11.21
N HIS A 767 -21.26 4.58 10.61
CA HIS A 767 -22.58 4.00 10.57
C HIS A 767 -22.82 3.12 11.80
N THR A 768 -23.99 3.22 12.41
CA THR A 768 -24.39 2.41 13.56
C THR A 768 -25.29 1.28 13.09
N LEU A 769 -24.98 0.05 13.49
CA LEU A 769 -25.79 -1.13 13.18
C LEU A 769 -26.85 -1.38 14.26
N GLY A 770 -27.91 -2.08 13.88
CA GLY A 770 -28.94 -2.57 14.78
C GLY A 770 -28.33 -3.43 15.90
N ALA A 771 -28.69 -3.12 17.15
CA ALA A 771 -28.10 -3.77 18.32
C ALA A 771 -28.49 -5.25 18.50
N LEU A 772 -29.55 -5.71 17.83
CA LEU A 772 -30.08 -7.07 17.97
C LEU A 772 -29.64 -8.01 16.84
N ASP A 773 -29.38 -7.48 15.65
CA ASP A 773 -29.17 -8.24 14.42
C ASP A 773 -27.83 -7.94 13.73
N ASN A 774 -27.08 -6.93 14.18
CA ASN A 774 -25.88 -6.39 13.52
C ASN A 774 -26.14 -5.98 12.06
N GLN A 775 -27.34 -5.46 11.75
CA GLN A 775 -27.72 -5.06 10.40
C GLN A 775 -27.83 -3.56 10.21
N ASP A 776 -27.73 -3.13 8.95
CA ASP A 776 -28.03 -1.76 8.55
C ASP A 776 -29.54 -1.53 8.51
N ILE A 777 -30.04 -0.81 9.51
CA ILE A 777 -31.48 -0.54 9.65
C ILE A 777 -31.98 0.64 8.80
N ASN A 778 -31.10 1.34 8.06
CA ASN A 778 -31.55 2.47 7.25
C ASN A 778 -32.33 1.97 6.03
N SER A 779 -33.62 2.31 5.96
CA SER A 779 -34.50 1.95 4.85
C SER A 779 -34.07 2.56 3.53
N ASP A 780 -33.37 3.70 3.57
CA ASP A 780 -32.97 4.46 2.38
C ASP A 780 -31.71 3.89 1.71
N HIS A 781 -31.03 2.95 2.36
CA HIS A 781 -29.88 2.26 1.79
C HIS A 781 -30.37 1.10 0.91
N PRO A 782 -29.92 0.96 -0.35
CA PRO A 782 -30.23 -0.21 -1.17
C PRO A 782 -29.58 -1.49 -0.63
N VAL A 783 -30.04 -2.67 -1.05
CA VAL A 783 -29.51 -3.95 -0.56
C VAL A 783 -28.02 -4.13 -0.77
N SER A 784 -27.45 -3.72 -1.91
CA SER A 784 -25.99 -3.70 -2.14
C SER A 784 -25.21 -2.83 -1.16
N PHE A 785 -25.90 -2.03 -0.34
CA PHE A 785 -25.36 -1.09 0.62
C PHE A 785 -25.83 -1.38 2.04
N LYS A 786 -26.59 -2.45 2.30
CA LYS A 786 -26.94 -2.81 3.67
C LYS A 786 -25.92 -3.80 4.20
N ILE A 787 -25.59 -3.65 5.48
CA ILE A 787 -24.80 -4.64 6.20
C ILE A 787 -25.79 -5.68 6.69
N TYR A 788 -25.60 -6.91 6.27
CA TYR A 788 -26.39 -8.02 6.75
C TYR A 788 -25.56 -8.93 7.63
N LYS A 789 -26.24 -9.62 8.54
CA LYS A 789 -25.66 -10.77 9.22
C LYS A 789 -25.35 -11.82 8.14
N LYS A 790 -24.19 -12.49 8.25
CA LYS A 790 -23.84 -13.66 7.42
C LYS A 790 -25.08 -14.56 7.27
N LEU A 791 -25.62 -14.66 6.06
CA LEU A 791 -26.74 -15.54 5.78
C LEU A 791 -26.22 -16.96 5.89
N ASN A 792 -26.76 -17.75 6.81
CA ASN A 792 -26.51 -19.19 6.83
C ASN A 792 -27.32 -19.82 5.68
N LEU A 793 -26.77 -20.85 5.05
CA LEU A 793 -27.44 -21.65 4.00
C LEU A 793 -28.06 -22.95 4.60
N ASN A 794 -29.35 -23.22 4.34
CA ASN A 794 -30.26 -24.31 4.74
C ASN A 794 -30.91 -24.59 3.42
N ILE A 795 -30.45 -25.64 2.81
CA ILE A 795 -31.04 -26.11 1.58
C ILE A 795 -32.06 -27.18 2.00
N ASN A 796 -33.33 -26.98 1.66
CA ASN A 796 -34.39 -27.93 1.98
C ASN A 796 -34.52 -28.99 0.87
N PHE A 797 -33.85 -30.12 1.06
CA PHE A 797 -33.81 -31.21 0.08
C PHE A 797 -35.13 -31.98 -0.08
N ALA A 798 -36.15 -31.71 0.76
CA ALA A 798 -37.42 -32.42 0.70
C ALA A 798 -38.39 -31.90 -0.38
N LEU A 799 -38.16 -30.71 -0.94
CA LEU A 799 -39.11 -30.01 -1.85
C LEU A 799 -38.69 -30.00 -3.32
N ALA A 800 -37.45 -30.34 -3.64
CA ALA A 800 -36.97 -30.41 -5.01
C ALA A 800 -36.87 -31.89 -5.42
N CYS A 801 -37.62 -32.28 -6.45
CA CYS A 801 -37.50 -33.60 -7.08
C CYS A 801 -36.15 -33.73 -7.79
N TYR A 802 -35.05 -33.80 -7.04
CA TYR A 802 -33.79 -34.35 -7.53
C TYR A 802 -34.01 -35.85 -7.69
N ASP A 803 -33.58 -36.41 -8.83
CA ASP A 803 -33.66 -37.84 -9.08
C ASP A 803 -33.17 -38.60 -7.84
N GLN A 804 -33.95 -39.58 -7.41
CA GLN A 804 -33.73 -40.35 -6.18
C GLN A 804 -32.46 -41.21 -6.27
N VAL A 805 -31.31 -40.56 -6.26
CA VAL A 805 -30.03 -41.13 -5.86
C VAL A 805 -29.64 -40.35 -4.61
N ASP A 806 -30.02 -40.93 -3.47
CA ASP A 806 -29.56 -40.66 -2.11
C ASP A 806 -29.47 -39.17 -1.66
N PRO A 807 -30.16 -38.73 -0.60
CA PRO A 807 -29.93 -37.41 0.02
C PRO A 807 -28.47 -37.17 0.49
N VAL A 808 -27.63 -38.20 0.45
CA VAL A 808 -26.17 -38.15 0.69
C VAL A 808 -25.34 -38.03 -0.61
N SER A 809 -25.91 -38.29 -1.79
CA SER A 809 -25.22 -38.19 -3.09
C SER A 809 -25.81 -37.11 -4.00
N GLY A 810 -25.77 -35.86 -3.55
CA GLY A 810 -25.48 -34.80 -4.52
C GLY A 810 -24.15 -35.12 -5.22
N THR A 811 -23.93 -34.59 -6.42
CA THR A 811 -22.60 -34.67 -7.04
C THR A 811 -21.56 -34.10 -6.06
N SER A 812 -20.29 -34.49 -6.15
CA SER A 812 -19.23 -33.95 -5.27
C SER A 812 -19.19 -32.41 -5.25
N GLU A 813 -19.75 -31.76 -6.28
CA GLU A 813 -19.98 -30.31 -6.37
C GLU A 813 -21.09 -29.78 -5.45
N ASP A 814 -22.15 -30.52 -5.18
CA ASP A 814 -23.33 -30.10 -4.39
C ASP A 814 -23.07 -30.00 -2.90
N ILE A 815 -22.23 -30.89 -2.38
CA ILE A 815 -21.75 -30.85 -0.98
C ILE A 815 -20.67 -29.77 -0.83
N ALA A 816 -19.83 -29.59 -1.85
CA ALA A 816 -18.84 -28.50 -1.90
C ALA A 816 -19.54 -27.12 -1.91
N LEU A 817 -20.64 -26.95 -2.65
CA LEU A 817 -21.42 -25.70 -2.72
C LEU A 817 -22.00 -25.25 -1.37
N ARG A 818 -22.36 -26.18 -0.47
CA ARG A 818 -22.88 -25.85 0.88
C ARG A 818 -21.82 -25.26 1.81
N ASN A 819 -20.57 -25.67 1.64
CA ASN A 819 -19.46 -25.29 2.52
C ASN A 819 -18.54 -24.21 1.91
N LEU A 820 -18.62 -23.96 0.58
CA LEU A 820 -17.72 -23.06 -0.15
C LEU A 820 -18.19 -21.59 -0.24
N HIS A 821 -19.45 -21.26 0.03
CA HIS A 821 -19.96 -19.93 -0.33
C HIS A 821 -20.49 -19.12 0.85
N ASP A 822 -19.61 -18.24 1.32
CA ASP A 822 -20.01 -16.97 1.93
C ASP A 822 -20.58 -16.08 0.82
N ILE A 823 -21.90 -15.91 0.74
CA ILE A 823 -22.44 -14.77 -0.02
C ILE A 823 -21.98 -13.53 0.73
N LYS A 824 -20.98 -12.84 0.16
CA LYS A 824 -20.48 -11.58 0.70
C LYS A 824 -21.48 -10.48 0.41
N ILE A 825 -22.55 -10.43 1.20
CA ILE A 825 -23.42 -9.26 1.36
C ILE A 825 -22.74 -8.17 2.23
N TYR A 826 -21.42 -8.21 2.36
CA TYR A 826 -20.66 -7.36 3.27
C TYR A 826 -20.37 -6.03 2.59
N LYS A 827 -20.87 -4.96 3.21
CA LYS A 827 -20.72 -3.57 2.79
C LYS A 827 -19.28 -3.08 2.90
N GLU A 828 -18.97 -2.01 2.17
CA GLU A 828 -17.88 -1.08 2.45
C GLU A 828 -18.52 0.28 2.81
N VAL A 829 -18.26 0.78 4.03
CA VAL A 829 -18.53 2.18 4.40
C VAL A 829 -17.18 2.79 4.67
N ILE A 830 -16.91 3.95 4.12
CA ILE A 830 -15.69 4.68 4.44
C ILE A 830 -16.01 5.58 5.62
N ALA A 831 -15.42 5.28 6.78
CA ALA A 831 -15.45 6.20 7.90
C ALA A 831 -14.76 7.51 7.50
N SER A 832 -15.37 8.65 7.81
CA SER A 832 -14.70 9.95 7.69
C SER A 832 -14.27 10.41 9.07
N ARG A 833 -13.04 10.91 9.19
CA ARG A 833 -12.52 11.54 10.42
C ARG A 833 -12.46 13.04 10.24
N ARG A 834 -12.73 13.78 11.31
CA ARG A 834 -12.65 15.25 11.36
C ARG A 834 -11.93 15.64 12.62
N VAL A 835 -11.03 16.60 12.54
CA VAL A 835 -10.41 17.16 13.74
C VAL A 835 -11.52 17.80 14.57
N ASN A 836 -11.68 17.36 15.82
CA ASN A 836 -12.64 17.93 16.77
C ASN A 836 -11.93 18.81 17.80
N GLN A 837 -10.63 18.57 18.03
CA GLN A 837 -9.80 19.32 18.93
C GLN A 837 -8.34 19.25 18.48
N GLU A 838 -7.64 20.37 18.59
CA GLU A 838 -6.20 20.49 18.39
C GLU A 838 -5.58 21.26 19.56
N ASP A 839 -4.67 20.62 20.28
CA ASP A 839 -3.89 21.22 21.36
C ASP A 839 -2.47 21.46 20.87
N ASN A 840 -2.04 22.72 20.87
CA ASN A 840 -0.68 23.11 20.51
C ASN A 840 0.04 23.66 21.74
N THR A 841 1.28 23.26 21.94
CA THR A 841 2.18 23.88 22.91
C THR A 841 3.50 24.18 22.22
N THR A 842 3.95 25.43 22.23
CA THR A 842 5.24 25.83 21.69
C THR A 842 5.94 26.76 22.68
N ASP A 843 7.16 26.44 23.09
CA ASP A 843 7.95 27.22 24.07
C ASP A 843 7.18 27.55 25.36
N GLY A 844 6.34 26.61 25.83
CA GLY A 844 5.50 26.76 27.02
C GLY A 844 4.24 27.62 26.82
N ILE A 845 3.96 28.08 25.61
CA ILE A 845 2.70 28.72 25.23
C ILE A 845 1.77 27.63 24.72
N SER A 846 0.69 27.37 25.46
CA SER A 846 -0.33 26.39 25.07
C SER A 846 -1.59 27.07 24.52
N THR A 847 -2.17 26.46 23.49
CA THR A 847 -3.48 26.80 22.95
C THR A 847 -4.29 25.53 22.73
N SER A 848 -5.58 25.54 23.05
CA SER A 848 -6.49 24.44 22.79
C SER A 848 -7.62 24.92 21.88
N THR A 849 -7.73 24.37 20.68
CA THR A 849 -8.75 24.76 19.70
C THR A 849 -9.73 23.61 19.48
N SER A 850 -11.01 23.83 19.76
CA SER A 850 -12.09 22.90 19.42
C SER A 850 -12.82 23.31 18.14
N TYR A 851 -13.29 22.32 17.39
CA TYR A 851 -13.95 22.47 16.10
C TYR A 851 -15.32 21.80 16.14
N THR A 852 -16.38 22.53 15.75
CA THR A 852 -17.73 21.96 15.61
C THR A 852 -18.22 22.09 14.19
N TYR A 853 -18.81 21.02 13.67
CA TYR A 853 -19.35 20.96 12.31
C TYR A 853 -20.87 20.91 12.34
N ASP A 854 -21.51 21.47 11.32
CA ASP A 854 -22.96 21.48 11.20
C ASP A 854 -23.53 20.16 10.62
N LEU A 855 -24.85 20.11 10.37
CA LEU A 855 -25.52 18.94 9.79
C LEU A 855 -25.10 18.65 8.34
N LYS A 856 -24.67 19.68 7.60
CA LYS A 856 -24.04 19.55 6.29
C LYS A 856 -22.56 19.34 6.40
N ASN A 857 -22.00 18.97 7.55
CA ASN A 857 -20.59 18.63 7.66
C ASN A 857 -19.62 19.77 7.29
N LEU A 858 -20.04 21.03 7.35
CA LEU A 858 -19.21 22.22 7.18
C LEU A 858 -18.75 22.73 8.55
N LEU A 859 -17.55 23.31 8.60
CA LEU A 859 -17.02 23.88 9.84
C LEU A 859 -17.89 25.08 10.26
N GLN A 860 -18.54 24.98 11.41
CA GLN A 860 -19.47 26.02 11.89
C GLN A 860 -18.85 26.89 12.99
N THR A 861 -18.08 26.29 13.90
CA THR A 861 -17.45 27.03 15.00
C THR A 861 -16.04 26.52 15.26
N THR A 862 -15.12 27.44 15.52
CA THR A 862 -13.81 27.18 16.13
C THR A 862 -13.72 27.90 17.46
N SER A 863 -13.28 27.25 18.53
CA SER A 863 -13.11 27.88 19.85
C SER A 863 -11.71 27.60 20.39
N THR A 864 -10.88 28.64 20.44
CA THR A 864 -9.49 28.56 20.91
C THR A 864 -9.36 29.15 22.31
N ILE A 865 -8.88 28.37 23.26
CA ILE A 865 -8.44 28.83 24.58
C ILE A 865 -6.94 29.12 24.49
N ASP A 866 -6.54 30.37 24.72
CA ASP A 866 -5.13 30.76 24.69
C ASP A 866 -4.41 30.49 26.02
N SER A 867 -3.09 30.73 26.05
CA SER A 867 -2.25 30.54 27.24
C SER A 867 -2.63 31.41 28.46
N LYS A 868 -3.49 32.42 28.27
CA LYS A 868 -4.02 33.28 29.35
C LYS A 868 -5.39 32.81 29.83
N GLY A 869 -5.94 31.74 29.26
CA GLY A 869 -7.28 31.25 29.54
C GLY A 869 -8.39 32.04 28.85
N GLN A 870 -8.05 32.91 27.89
CA GLN A 870 -9.04 33.66 27.12
C GLN A 870 -9.59 32.78 26.00
N THR A 871 -10.90 32.84 25.79
CA THR A 871 -11.58 32.06 24.75
C THR A 871 -11.86 32.93 23.53
N ILE A 872 -11.26 32.60 22.39
CA ILE A 872 -11.51 33.22 21.10
C ILE A 872 -12.38 32.27 20.28
N THR A 873 -13.60 32.68 19.97
CA THR A 873 -14.54 31.87 19.18
C THR A 873 -14.74 32.50 17.80
N SER A 874 -14.67 31.71 16.73
CA SER A 874 -15.09 32.10 15.38
C SER A 874 -16.30 31.26 14.98
N GLU A 875 -17.37 31.90 14.52
CA GLU A 875 -18.58 31.28 14.00
C GLU A 875 -18.71 31.60 12.52
N ILE A 876 -19.10 30.61 11.70
CA ILE A 876 -19.28 30.74 10.26
C ILE A 876 -20.71 30.33 9.92
N ASP A 877 -21.40 31.22 9.21
CA ASP A 877 -22.68 30.93 8.61
C ASP A 877 -22.56 30.80 7.09
N TYR A 878 -23.43 29.98 6.50
CA TYR A 878 -23.40 29.57 5.10
C TYR A 878 -24.73 29.86 4.37
N PRO A 879 -24.79 29.81 3.02
CA PRO A 879 -25.95 30.28 2.26
C PRO A 879 -27.26 29.56 2.61
N TYR A 880 -27.21 28.27 2.96
CA TYR A 880 -28.41 27.50 3.30
C TYR A 880 -29.05 27.89 4.63
N GLU A 881 -28.39 28.70 5.45
CA GLU A 881 -28.98 29.27 6.67
C GLU A 881 -29.82 30.52 6.36
N TYR A 882 -29.69 31.08 5.15
CA TYR A 882 -30.34 32.31 4.69
C TYR A 882 -31.17 32.12 3.41
N ILE A 883 -31.76 30.95 3.19
CA ILE A 883 -32.55 30.60 1.98
C ILE A 883 -33.79 31.48 1.73
N THR A 884 -34.17 32.34 2.66
CA THR A 884 -35.22 33.34 2.45
C THR A 884 -34.75 34.45 1.51
N ASP A 885 -33.44 34.66 1.37
CA ASP A 885 -32.85 35.49 0.34
C ASP A 885 -32.79 34.71 -0.99
N PRO A 886 -33.37 35.23 -2.08
CA PRO A 886 -33.33 34.58 -3.38
C PRO A 886 -31.92 34.29 -3.91
N ILE A 887 -30.93 35.13 -3.55
CA ILE A 887 -29.53 34.95 -3.96
C ILE A 887 -28.95 33.71 -3.30
N TYR A 888 -29.08 33.59 -1.98
CA TYR A 888 -28.58 32.43 -1.26
C TYR A 888 -29.34 31.15 -1.60
N ALA A 889 -30.66 31.23 -1.87
CA ALA A 889 -31.43 30.09 -2.35
C ALA A 889 -30.93 29.54 -3.70
N ASP A 890 -30.58 30.42 -4.65
CA ASP A 890 -30.02 30.01 -5.94
C ASP A 890 -28.56 29.52 -5.82
N MET A 891 -27.74 30.14 -4.95
CA MET A 891 -26.41 29.63 -4.60
C MET A 891 -26.48 28.17 -4.11
N VAL A 892 -27.43 27.87 -3.21
CA VAL A 892 -27.65 26.50 -2.72
C VAL A 892 -28.07 25.56 -3.86
N THR A 893 -28.91 26.03 -4.78
CA THR A 893 -29.34 25.24 -5.95
C THR A 893 -28.17 24.92 -6.89
N LYS A 894 -27.17 25.80 -6.96
CA LYS A 894 -25.91 25.62 -7.71
C LYS A 894 -24.81 24.88 -6.93
N ASN A 895 -25.14 24.28 -5.79
CA ASN A 895 -24.20 23.60 -4.88
C ASN A 895 -23.06 24.50 -4.33
N GLN A 896 -23.27 25.82 -4.28
CA GLN A 896 -22.36 26.78 -3.66
C GLN A 896 -22.68 26.92 -2.17
N ILE A 897 -22.55 25.83 -1.42
CA ILE A 897 -23.02 25.74 -0.03
C ILE A 897 -21.93 25.97 1.00
N ALA A 898 -20.65 25.83 0.64
CA ALA A 898 -19.50 26.01 1.52
C ALA A 898 -18.88 27.42 1.46
N ILE A 899 -19.52 28.38 0.78
CA ILE A 899 -19.04 29.76 0.68
C ILE A 899 -19.49 30.54 1.93
N PRO A 900 -18.58 31.04 2.79
CA PRO A 900 -18.98 31.80 3.99
C PRO A 900 -19.74 33.07 3.63
N VAL A 901 -20.93 33.27 4.22
CA VAL A 901 -21.74 34.48 4.03
C VAL A 901 -21.70 35.41 5.23
N MET A 902 -21.50 34.86 6.43
CA MET A 902 -21.30 35.63 7.65
C MET A 902 -20.25 34.95 8.53
N GLN A 903 -19.37 35.75 9.14
CA GLN A 903 -18.38 35.29 10.10
C GLN A 903 -18.42 36.18 11.34
N ARG A 904 -18.39 35.59 12.53
CA ARG A 904 -18.41 36.32 13.81
C ARG A 904 -17.24 35.88 14.67
N SER A 905 -16.52 36.83 15.25
CA SER A 905 -15.47 36.57 16.23
C SER A 905 -15.89 37.07 17.61
N LYS A 906 -15.68 36.26 18.65
CA LYS A 906 -16.00 36.56 20.05
C LYS A 906 -14.76 36.37 20.92
N LEU A 907 -14.59 37.22 21.92
CA LEU A 907 -13.59 37.09 23.00
C LEU A 907 -14.34 36.92 24.32
N ASP A 908 -14.10 35.80 25.01
CA ASP A 908 -14.78 35.42 26.25
C ASP A 908 -16.31 35.54 26.13
N GLY A 909 -16.86 35.07 25.01
CA GLY A 909 -18.28 35.14 24.66
C GLY A 909 -18.78 36.52 24.22
N THR A 910 -17.98 37.57 24.36
CA THR A 910 -18.34 38.93 23.92
C THR A 910 -18.05 39.08 22.42
N LEU A 911 -19.06 39.45 21.63
CA LEU A 911 -18.88 39.72 20.19
C LEU A 911 -17.85 40.84 19.98
N MET A 912 -16.82 40.55 19.18
CA MET A 912 -15.72 41.47 18.86
C MET A 912 -15.84 42.00 17.44
N SER A 913 -16.22 41.15 16.49
CA SER A 913 -16.45 41.55 15.12
C SER A 913 -17.44 40.65 14.42
N THR A 914 -18.18 41.24 13.47
CA THR A 914 -18.96 40.52 12.47
C THR A 914 -18.45 40.93 11.10
N GLN A 915 -18.27 39.98 10.20
CA GLN A 915 -18.07 40.19 8.77
C GLN A 915 -19.23 39.54 8.02
N GLN A 916 -19.79 40.23 7.04
CA GLN A 916 -20.79 39.69 6.12
C GLN A 916 -20.31 39.92 4.70
N THR A 917 -20.44 38.91 3.85
CA THR A 917 -20.20 39.01 2.42
C THR A 917 -21.54 39.00 1.72
N GLU A 918 -21.88 40.09 1.04
CA GLU A 918 -23.05 40.16 0.16
C GLU A 918 -22.64 39.74 -1.25
N PHE A 919 -23.51 39.03 -1.95
CA PHE A 919 -23.23 38.50 -3.28
C PHE A 919 -24.15 39.11 -4.32
N VAL A 920 -23.66 39.24 -5.55
CA VAL A 920 -24.42 39.67 -6.71
C VAL A 920 -24.32 38.61 -7.80
N LEU A 921 -25.41 38.41 -8.54
CA LEU A 921 -25.40 37.59 -9.75
C LEU A 921 -24.77 38.38 -10.91
N ASN A 922 -23.69 37.84 -11.48
CA ASN A 922 -23.10 38.34 -12.73
C ASN A 922 -23.31 37.29 -13.85
N VAL A 923 -22.92 37.60 -15.09
CA VAL A 923 -23.09 36.76 -16.30
C VAL A 923 -22.64 35.31 -16.06
N ASN A 924 -21.59 35.12 -15.26
CA ASN A 924 -20.95 33.82 -15.08
C ASN A 924 -21.13 33.18 -13.69
N GLY A 925 -21.89 33.80 -12.76
CA GLY A 925 -22.11 33.25 -11.42
C GLY A 925 -22.23 34.30 -10.31
N TYR A 926 -22.37 33.83 -9.06
CA TYR A 926 -22.40 34.68 -7.87
C TYR A 926 -21.01 35.09 -7.45
N LYS A 927 -20.84 36.38 -7.16
CA LYS A 927 -19.56 36.95 -6.72
C LYS A 927 -19.76 37.88 -5.54
N PRO A 928 -18.76 38.02 -4.65
CA PRO A 928 -18.79 39.04 -3.61
C PRO A 928 -19.04 40.41 -4.22
N GLU A 929 -20.13 41.06 -3.85
CA GLU A 929 -20.42 42.45 -4.22
C GLU A 929 -19.83 43.40 -3.17
N LYS A 930 -20.07 43.07 -1.89
CA LYS A 930 -19.64 43.88 -0.75
C LYS A 930 -19.15 43.01 0.39
N ILE A 931 -18.15 43.50 1.12
CA ILE A 931 -17.81 43.00 2.45
C ILE A 931 -18.19 44.08 3.45
N LEU A 932 -19.12 43.75 4.33
CA LEU A 932 -19.54 44.57 5.46
C LEU A 932 -18.86 44.06 6.73
N THR A 933 -18.50 44.98 7.63
CA THR A 933 -17.97 44.61 8.94
C THR A 933 -18.59 45.45 10.05
N ALA A 934 -18.72 44.88 11.23
CA ALA A 934 -19.08 45.58 12.45
C ALA A 934 -18.04 45.28 13.52
N LYS A 935 -17.74 46.26 14.37
CA LYS A 935 -16.98 46.05 15.61
C LYS A 935 -17.96 45.93 16.77
N GLY A 936 -17.84 44.86 17.55
CA GLY A 936 -18.78 44.53 18.61
C GLY A 936 -20.21 44.40 18.12
N SER A 937 -21.16 44.94 18.88
CA SER A 937 -22.60 44.97 18.55
C SER A 937 -23.01 46.17 17.69
N ASN A 938 -22.07 46.86 17.04
CA ASN A 938 -22.38 47.98 16.15
C ASN A 938 -23.09 47.49 14.89
N THR A 939 -23.72 48.41 14.16
CA THR A 939 -24.29 48.10 12.84
C THR A 939 -23.19 47.78 11.82
N LEU A 940 -23.50 46.89 10.88
CA LEU A 940 -22.61 46.56 9.77
C LEU A 940 -22.34 47.80 8.91
N GLU A 941 -21.06 48.06 8.67
CA GLU A 941 -20.58 49.11 7.77
C GLU A 941 -19.92 48.47 6.57
N ASN A 942 -20.24 48.96 5.37
CA ASN A 942 -19.54 48.58 4.16
C ASN A 942 -18.03 48.89 4.30
N LYS A 943 -17.15 47.94 3.96
CA LYS A 943 -15.70 48.14 3.96
C LYS A 943 -15.08 47.99 2.59
N ILE A 944 -15.55 47.03 1.80
CA ILE A 944 -15.00 46.72 0.48
C ILE A 944 -16.16 46.58 -0.50
N ASN A 945 -16.07 47.25 -1.64
CA ASN A 945 -16.91 46.99 -2.81
C ASN A 945 -16.05 46.35 -3.89
N PHE A 946 -16.63 45.43 -4.65
CA PHE A 946 -15.97 44.80 -5.80
C PHE A 946 -16.64 45.21 -7.10
N SER A 947 -15.84 45.61 -8.08
CA SER A 947 -16.28 45.84 -9.45
C SER A 947 -15.70 44.76 -10.37
N TYR A 948 -16.50 44.32 -11.35
CA TYR A 948 -16.13 43.23 -12.25
C TYR A 948 -16.22 43.64 -13.71
N ASP A 949 -15.35 43.09 -14.55
CA ASP A 949 -15.43 43.23 -16.01
C ASP A 949 -16.54 42.32 -16.60
N GLY A 950 -16.75 42.42 -17.91
CA GLY A 950 -17.73 41.59 -18.63
C GLY A 950 -17.40 40.09 -18.62
N ASN A 951 -16.16 39.72 -18.28
CA ASN A 951 -15.71 38.34 -18.09
C ASN A 951 -15.75 37.91 -16.62
N GLY A 952 -16.14 38.82 -15.73
CA GLY A 952 -16.20 38.62 -14.30
C GLY A 952 -14.86 38.69 -13.56
N ASN A 953 -13.78 39.17 -14.17
CA ASN A 953 -12.54 39.43 -13.43
C ASN A 953 -12.72 40.67 -12.55
N ILE A 954 -12.08 40.71 -11.38
CA ILE A 954 -12.09 41.91 -10.53
C ILE A 954 -11.33 43.01 -11.29
N ILE A 955 -11.98 44.15 -11.55
CA ILE A 955 -11.32 45.33 -12.12
C ILE A 955 -10.65 46.13 -11.00
N GLU A 956 -11.40 46.33 -9.92
CA GLU A 956 -11.02 47.17 -8.80
C GLU A 956 -11.75 46.67 -7.55
N TYR A 957 -11.14 46.91 -6.40
CA TYR A 957 -11.85 46.91 -5.13
C TYR A 957 -11.64 48.24 -4.44
N ASP A 958 -12.74 48.82 -3.95
CA ASP A 958 -12.73 50.10 -3.26
C ASP A 958 -12.86 49.87 -1.77
N LYS A 959 -11.87 50.36 -1.01
CA LYS A 959 -12.03 50.52 0.42
C LYS A 959 -12.85 51.76 0.71
N ASN A 960 -13.72 51.69 1.71
CA ASN A 960 -14.61 52.80 2.09
C ASN A 960 -13.86 54.04 2.66
N ASP A 961 -12.52 54.01 2.71
CA ASP A 961 -11.64 55.15 2.98
C ASP A 961 -11.33 55.99 1.70
N GLY A 962 -11.87 55.61 0.55
CA GLY A 962 -11.67 56.27 -0.74
C GLY A 962 -10.43 55.79 -1.50
N SER A 963 -9.74 54.75 -1.02
CA SER A 963 -8.64 54.13 -1.76
C SER A 963 -9.16 53.01 -2.67
N SER A 964 -8.92 53.19 -3.98
CA SER A 964 -9.20 52.21 -5.04
C SER A 964 -7.90 51.54 -5.45
N TYR A 965 -7.91 50.21 -5.54
CA TYR A 965 -6.75 49.43 -6.00
C TYR A 965 -7.15 48.68 -7.27
N PRO A 966 -6.54 49.00 -8.43
CA PRO A 966 -6.73 48.21 -9.63
C PRO A 966 -6.09 46.84 -9.42
N VAL A 967 -6.81 45.79 -9.82
CA VAL A 967 -6.28 44.43 -9.86
C VAL A 967 -5.64 44.25 -11.24
N ALA A 968 -4.36 43.85 -11.27
CA ALA A 968 -3.55 43.75 -12.49
C ALA A 968 -3.95 42.58 -13.38
#